data_AF-A0A925N028-F1
#
_entry.id   AF-A0A925N028-F1
#
_cell.length_a   1.000
_cell.length_b   1.000
_cell.length_c   1.000
_cell.angle_alpha   90.00
_cell.angle_beta   90.00
_cell.angle_gamma   90.00
#
_symmetry.space_group_name_H-M   'P 1'
#
loop_
_entity.id
_entity.type
_entity.pdbx_description
1 polymer ?
#
loop_
_entity_poly.entity_id
_entity_poly.type
_entity_poly.pdbx_seq_one_letter_code
_entity_poly.pdbx_strand_id
1 'polypeptide(L)'
;MSQALGGKRIADLAAFITTFDRAVWLAAIKSDVSEKAMPPVASGGKLFKDRQGDDNDPVITLVRYLEPWLAAGRPGEVFMMGGVAAAPSTQADYSFPAEVGATMSNLGNCIPRKDTVAASASGIMERLDSDFAGATTLPPRLSDTDLTTFNSEALAGTGVIAFVPTYPLWSDGSGKLRHIRVPKGKTVKFDKANQTFEIPPNTRFYKTFFKKVIDRAGQERNRKMETRLIVSRPDTVKEDGSAKNNALFGTYVWSDDETSATLANLPYRDGTLFADQVLTYITNEASYQEIVDSVGPGASGYASNLDAAFKKALAKNPSLQRHYAIPGRIRCEQCHMGSSTKDFILGFNPLQVARRVDHTGGTYEPTGEDELNQLQRLIDYGVISGMTSPADVVVLENSQGTRKPRTPAELTAQGYMIGNCAHCHNPRGLPSVTKPELTAVLDFIPRPDGGGIFQFPLDLMSPVRFRGANGDVPIPYITPSLHDYPVTTAALLRVDNGEDASPVANGASPVQLVSTWTPKFFSGGTCDSNEPDFIAIKELRGYCGDRKSGPSYIPAPWRSLIYRNVDAPFPYIDDFVPFPHMPMNSPGFDCRAPRIMGEWMVGLPAIRKNPNARTTPEHAFSVPRSTHDDGSSENYAQPYAEVGPADTRYESALNSAKDRLREYRGGVRYSYCEESLSPDIYDPVIPDGGSVYRPDPERYLTESLGASVVDPRRNDRFLPRLGIPYHSHWFNYDPTDPPDPWVPRRPDWRAIVVEGKPDSSVPQGRPLNSQDTVSRKLLADALVEASLTKELETFSTTEFPFAAWVNKPECQGKLARFRAQTADFRKGSNLPAWMEKLSPDEVIFTDSPGAYLFRQVCINCHGPKADGKGLQAEALASASEGDARPANFIAGLFGPPKNPGSNYINTFGPDPIEGKQNAARYMAWMTLGGTLKNIPQDIINLVNSAQIFGQRRKDLSLVGGNEKTTGNMLQIAKGLCSTILPSPAEHSFFFQDHQEALGKSSPVEYYPPFNHERSPLIASTGDKQLWIELCSRFSPAIVRVYEVTPAFIGLSQMFYAAGDKLQGHADFPQGADVLDHNQKIQTGVDAAANFYPACVKRSQTPEEAALLELHPLRRDLRMPSCPDAFLANGTMMWQRRNPTDSQLDNVRRWILRGAISAGMAVFSYFDDPNRMPLKPQYNQCELLK
;
A
#
# COMPACT_ATOMS: atom_id res chain seq x y z
N MET A 1 -12.20 26.23 20.58
CA MET A 1 -11.99 25.55 21.88
C MET A 1 -11.33 26.41 22.97
N SER A 2 -11.19 27.75 22.86
CA SER A 2 -10.48 28.57 23.87
C SER A 2 -11.28 28.94 25.14
N GLN A 3 -12.62 28.83 25.12
CA GLN A 3 -13.46 29.22 26.27
C GLN A 3 -13.57 28.14 27.36
N ALA A 4 -13.26 26.87 27.06
CA ALA A 4 -13.51 25.76 27.98
C ALA A 4 -12.53 25.64 29.16
N LEU A 5 -11.38 26.34 29.14
CA LEU A 5 -10.35 26.31 30.19
C LEU A 5 -10.10 27.69 30.84
N GLY A 6 -11.10 28.59 30.82
CA GLY A 6 -10.95 29.92 31.39
C GLY A 6 -9.87 30.78 30.71
N GLY A 7 -9.69 30.63 29.39
CA GLY A 7 -8.75 31.42 28.59
C GLY A 7 -7.30 30.90 28.56
N LYS A 8 -7.01 29.73 29.13
CA LYS A 8 -5.65 29.18 29.15
C LYS A 8 -5.41 28.16 28.02
N ARG A 9 -4.23 28.22 27.39
CA ARG A 9 -3.84 27.37 26.23
C ARG A 9 -2.49 26.70 26.49
N ILE A 10 -2.40 25.42 26.11
CA ILE A 10 -1.15 24.67 26.03
C ILE A 10 -0.97 24.25 24.56
N ALA A 11 0.21 24.49 23.98
CA ALA A 11 0.44 24.38 22.54
C ALA A 11 0.88 22.97 22.10
N ASP A 12 1.56 22.23 22.96
CA ASP A 12 2.10 20.90 22.71
C ASP A 12 2.28 20.09 24.01
N LEU A 13 2.69 18.83 23.87
CA LEU A 13 2.89 17.90 24.99
C LEU A 13 4.03 18.34 25.93
N ALA A 14 5.11 18.90 25.40
CA ALA A 14 6.26 19.35 26.21
C ALA A 14 5.87 20.52 27.13
N ALA A 15 5.08 21.46 26.59
CA ALA A 15 4.49 22.55 27.35
C ALA A 15 3.46 22.02 28.36
N PHE A 16 2.69 20.98 28.03
CA PHE A 16 1.72 20.38 28.95
C PHE A 16 2.37 19.84 30.22
N ILE A 17 3.45 19.06 30.05
CA ILE A 17 4.18 18.42 31.15
C ILE A 17 4.79 19.44 32.12
N THR A 18 5.26 20.58 31.59
CA THR A 18 5.97 21.59 32.39
C THR A 18 5.04 22.65 32.98
N THR A 19 3.90 22.93 32.32
CA THR A 19 3.02 24.06 32.65
C THR A 19 1.77 23.63 33.43
N PHE A 20 1.31 22.38 33.29
CA PHE A 20 0.09 21.91 33.94
C PHE A 20 0.33 21.59 35.43
N ASP A 21 -0.39 22.25 36.34
CA ASP A 21 -0.22 22.07 37.78
C ASP A 21 -1.53 21.92 38.56
N ARG A 22 -1.40 21.46 39.81
CA ARG A 22 -2.54 21.21 40.72
C ARG A 22 -3.22 22.51 41.16
N ALA A 23 -2.45 23.56 41.45
CA ALA A 23 -2.93 24.78 42.11
C ALA A 23 -3.70 25.71 41.16
N VAL A 24 -3.42 25.62 39.87
CA VAL A 24 -3.82 26.61 38.87
C VAL A 24 -4.72 26.00 37.80
N TRP A 25 -4.42 24.78 37.34
CA TRP A 25 -5.15 24.13 36.25
C TRP A 25 -6.16 23.12 36.76
N LEU A 26 -5.73 22.15 37.58
CA LEU A 26 -6.65 21.16 38.14
C LEU A 26 -7.70 21.82 39.06
N ALA A 27 -7.31 22.82 39.85
CA ALA A 27 -8.24 23.59 40.67
C ALA A 27 -9.31 24.35 39.85
N ALA A 28 -8.97 24.79 38.63
CA ALA A 28 -9.93 25.42 37.74
C ALA A 28 -10.90 24.39 37.13
N ILE A 29 -10.41 23.22 36.73
CA ILE A 29 -11.25 22.12 36.23
C ILE A 29 -12.23 21.64 37.30
N LYS A 30 -11.78 21.59 38.56
CA LYS A 30 -12.60 21.22 39.72
C LYS A 30 -13.38 22.39 40.32
N SER A 31 -13.58 23.48 39.58
CA SER A 31 -14.18 24.69 40.13
C SER A 31 -15.70 24.58 40.30
N ASP A 32 -16.17 25.00 41.47
CA ASP A 32 -17.60 25.20 41.77
C ASP A 32 -18.04 26.67 41.62
N VAL A 33 -17.26 27.47 40.88
CA VAL A 33 -17.61 28.85 40.52
C VAL A 33 -18.16 28.87 39.11
N SER A 34 -19.39 29.36 38.93
CA SER A 34 -20.15 29.26 37.66
C SER A 34 -19.41 29.77 36.42
N GLU A 35 -18.59 30.80 36.55
CA GLU A 35 -17.80 31.41 35.45
C GLU A 35 -16.50 30.63 35.14
N LYS A 36 -16.06 29.78 36.06
CA LYS A 36 -14.81 29.00 35.98
C LYS A 36 -15.06 27.50 35.82
N ALA A 37 -16.31 27.04 35.94
CA ALA A 37 -16.71 25.68 35.66
C ALA A 37 -16.35 25.28 34.21
N MET A 38 -16.19 23.98 33.95
CA MET A 38 -15.78 23.46 32.64
C MET A 38 -16.87 22.54 32.06
N PRO A 39 -17.60 22.91 30.98
CA PRO A 39 -17.71 24.26 30.45
C PRO A 39 -18.32 25.23 31.48
N PRO A 40 -18.22 26.56 31.25
CA PRO A 40 -18.90 27.54 32.10
C PRO A 40 -20.41 27.28 32.13
N VAL A 41 -21.06 27.57 33.25
CA VAL A 41 -22.50 27.30 33.41
C VAL A 41 -23.33 28.08 32.39
N ALA A 42 -22.91 29.30 32.06
CA ALA A 42 -23.53 30.13 31.01
C ALA A 42 -23.47 29.52 29.60
N SER A 43 -22.56 28.56 29.37
CA SER A 43 -22.40 27.83 28.10
C SER A 43 -22.96 26.40 28.17
N GLY A 44 -23.86 26.13 29.14
CA GLY A 44 -24.49 24.83 29.33
C GLY A 44 -23.67 23.82 30.14
N GLY A 45 -22.62 24.26 30.84
CA GLY A 45 -21.85 23.40 31.73
C GLY A 45 -22.42 23.26 33.14
N LYS A 46 -21.87 22.31 33.91
CA LYS A 46 -22.21 22.05 35.32
C LYS A 46 -21.04 22.39 36.24
N LEU A 47 -21.35 22.79 37.48
CA LEU A 47 -20.33 22.91 38.55
C LEU A 47 -19.74 21.53 38.85
N PHE A 48 -18.50 21.48 39.33
CA PHE A 48 -17.81 20.21 39.55
C PHE A 48 -18.51 19.33 40.59
N LYS A 49 -19.05 19.91 41.67
CA LYS A 49 -19.83 19.21 42.70
C LYS A 49 -21.08 18.53 42.15
N ASP A 50 -21.69 19.09 41.10
CA ASP A 50 -22.93 18.58 40.50
C ASP A 50 -22.66 17.48 39.46
N ARG A 51 -21.39 17.12 39.25
CA ARG A 51 -20.93 16.02 38.38
C ARG A 51 -20.58 14.76 39.14
N GLN A 52 -20.48 14.82 40.47
CA GLN A 52 -20.07 13.68 41.28
C GLN A 52 -21.15 12.57 41.24
N GLY A 53 -20.73 11.34 40.98
CA GLY A 53 -21.62 10.18 40.83
C GLY A 53 -21.94 9.77 39.38
N ASP A 54 -21.49 10.55 38.38
CA ASP A 54 -21.55 10.19 36.96
C ASP A 54 -20.15 9.86 36.44
N ASP A 55 -19.79 8.56 36.48
CA ASP A 55 -18.46 8.08 36.06
C ASP A 55 -18.17 8.26 34.57
N ASN A 56 -19.19 8.61 33.77
CA ASN A 56 -19.11 8.90 32.34
C ASN A 56 -19.02 10.40 32.04
N ASP A 57 -19.10 11.29 33.05
CA ASP A 57 -18.90 12.73 32.83
C ASP A 57 -17.45 12.98 32.35
N PRO A 58 -17.24 13.65 31.19
CA PRO A 58 -15.92 13.87 30.63
C PRO A 58 -14.96 14.63 31.55
N VAL A 59 -15.48 15.50 32.42
CA VAL A 59 -14.67 16.29 33.36
C VAL A 59 -14.26 15.45 34.55
N ILE A 60 -15.15 14.59 35.06
CA ILE A 60 -14.82 13.59 36.09
C ILE A 60 -13.75 12.63 35.56
N THR A 61 -13.92 12.16 34.32
CA THR A 61 -12.95 11.29 33.65
C THR A 61 -11.60 11.97 33.47
N LEU A 62 -11.58 13.23 33.04
CA LEU A 62 -10.36 14.02 32.91
C LEU A 62 -9.63 14.20 34.25
N VAL A 63 -10.36 14.55 35.32
CA VAL A 63 -9.78 14.69 36.68
C VAL A 63 -9.21 13.37 37.17
N ARG A 64 -9.90 12.25 36.92
CA ARG A 64 -9.47 10.89 37.25
C ARG A 64 -8.14 10.50 36.59
N TYR A 65 -7.83 11.03 35.41
CA TYR A 65 -6.52 10.84 34.78
C TYR A 65 -5.46 11.84 35.27
N LEU A 66 -5.81 13.11 35.47
CA LEU A 66 -4.87 14.17 35.81
C LEU A 66 -4.37 14.10 37.26
N GLU A 67 -5.20 13.65 38.20
CA GLU A 67 -4.81 13.58 39.61
C GLU A 67 -3.69 12.57 39.88
N PRO A 68 -3.79 11.30 39.40
CA PRO A 68 -2.69 10.35 39.51
C PRO A 68 -1.47 10.76 38.66
N TRP A 69 -1.67 11.32 37.48
CA TRP A 69 -0.57 11.81 36.64
C TRP A 69 0.24 12.94 37.32
N LEU A 70 -0.45 13.90 37.96
CA LEU A 70 0.20 14.94 38.77
C LEU A 70 0.90 14.36 40.00
N ALA A 71 0.30 13.35 40.65
CA ALA A 71 0.91 12.66 41.79
C ALA A 71 2.16 11.85 41.39
N ALA A 72 2.20 11.34 40.16
CA ALA A 72 3.33 10.62 39.57
C ALA A 72 4.45 11.54 39.07
N GLY A 73 4.38 12.85 39.34
CA GLY A 73 5.44 13.80 38.97
C GLY A 73 5.42 14.26 37.51
N ARG A 74 4.24 14.25 36.86
CA ARG A 74 4.04 14.68 35.46
C ARG A 74 4.89 13.89 34.45
N PRO A 75 4.77 12.55 34.41
CA PRO A 75 5.52 11.73 33.46
C PRO A 75 5.21 12.14 32.01
N GLY A 76 6.25 12.29 31.19
CA GLY A 76 6.14 12.78 29.81
C GLY A 76 5.86 11.72 28.75
N GLU A 77 5.85 10.45 29.16
CA GLU A 77 5.59 9.30 28.29
C GLU A 77 4.38 8.50 28.80
N VAL A 78 4.58 7.30 29.35
CA VAL A 78 3.53 6.42 29.87
C VAL A 78 3.44 6.56 31.39
N PHE A 79 2.21 6.55 31.93
CA PHE A 79 1.99 6.40 33.36
C PHE A 79 0.87 5.39 33.61
N MET A 80 1.10 4.52 34.58
CA MET A 80 0.14 3.50 34.96
C MET A 80 -0.83 4.09 35.98
N MET A 81 -2.12 4.10 35.65
CA MET A 81 -3.15 4.37 36.62
C MET A 81 -3.21 3.17 37.57
N GLY A 82 -2.92 3.36 38.86
CA GLY A 82 -3.23 2.37 39.87
C GLY A 82 -4.70 1.99 39.74
N GLY A 83 -4.96 0.70 39.47
CA GLY A 83 -6.30 0.22 39.12
C GLY A 83 -7.33 0.71 40.14
N VAL A 84 -8.40 1.32 39.64
CA VAL A 84 -9.61 1.49 40.43
C VAL A 84 -10.08 0.07 40.73
N ALA A 85 -9.90 -0.37 41.98
CA ALA A 85 -10.55 -1.58 42.47
C ALA A 85 -12.05 -1.37 42.26
N ALA A 86 -12.61 -2.02 41.25
CA ALA A 86 -14.04 -2.06 41.06
C ALA A 86 -14.67 -2.67 42.31
N ALA A 87 -15.79 -2.09 42.76
CA ALA A 87 -16.62 -2.70 43.78
C ALA A 87 -16.89 -4.19 43.42
N PRO A 88 -16.89 -5.10 44.40
CA PRO A 88 -16.93 -6.53 44.14
C PRO A 88 -18.25 -6.92 43.47
N SER A 89 -18.20 -7.17 42.16
CA SER A 89 -19.17 -8.03 41.49
C SER A 89 -18.73 -9.48 41.69
N THR A 90 -19.68 -10.39 41.89
CA THR A 90 -19.49 -11.85 41.97
C THR A 90 -18.32 -12.31 41.09
N GLN A 91 -17.20 -12.65 41.73
CA GLN A 91 -15.86 -12.65 41.14
C GLN A 91 -15.76 -13.76 40.07
N ALA A 92 -15.68 -13.36 38.79
CA ALA A 92 -15.31 -14.27 37.72
C ALA A 92 -13.90 -14.82 38.03
N ASP A 93 -13.75 -16.14 38.06
CA ASP A 93 -12.48 -16.80 38.34
C ASP A 93 -11.78 -17.17 37.03
N TYR A 94 -10.89 -16.28 36.59
CA TYR A 94 -10.06 -16.47 35.39
C TYR A 94 -8.68 -17.04 35.69
N SER A 95 -8.47 -17.56 36.90
CA SER A 95 -7.23 -18.23 37.27
C SER A 95 -7.09 -19.58 36.56
N PHE A 96 -5.85 -19.95 36.25
CA PHE A 96 -5.48 -21.31 35.89
C PHE A 96 -4.64 -21.87 37.04
N PRO A 97 -4.85 -23.12 37.50
CA PRO A 97 -3.83 -23.82 38.28
C PRO A 97 -2.52 -23.86 37.49
N ALA A 98 -1.36 -23.68 38.14
CA ALA A 98 -0.07 -23.54 37.45
C ALA A 98 0.27 -24.74 36.51
N GLU A 99 -0.08 -25.96 36.91
CA GLU A 99 0.08 -27.19 36.11
C GLU A 99 -0.83 -27.22 34.86
N VAL A 100 -2.02 -26.63 34.96
CA VAL A 100 -3.00 -26.50 33.87
C VAL A 100 -2.59 -25.39 32.91
N GLY A 101 -2.07 -24.28 33.44
CA GLY A 101 -1.55 -23.16 32.66
C GLY A 101 -0.31 -23.52 31.83
N ALA A 102 0.49 -24.50 32.26
CA ALA A 102 1.70 -24.93 31.58
C ALA A 102 1.44 -25.88 30.40
N THR A 103 0.44 -26.77 30.51
CA THR A 103 0.17 -27.82 29.52
C THR A 103 -0.93 -27.46 28.53
N MET A 104 -1.86 -26.57 28.91
CA MET A 104 -3.09 -26.18 28.21
C MET A 104 -3.33 -26.92 26.89
N SER A 105 -4.11 -28.00 26.96
CA SER A 105 -4.72 -28.57 25.76
C SER A 105 -5.48 -27.45 25.04
N ASN A 106 -5.57 -27.48 23.70
CA ASN A 106 -6.38 -26.50 22.98
C ASN A 106 -7.89 -26.61 23.31
N LEU A 107 -8.28 -27.55 24.18
CA LEU A 107 -9.63 -27.81 24.72
C LEU A 107 -9.82 -27.35 26.17
N GLY A 108 -8.81 -26.75 26.80
CA GLY A 108 -8.87 -26.23 28.17
C GLY A 108 -8.27 -27.19 29.21
N ASN A 109 -8.81 -27.16 30.44
CA ASN A 109 -8.26 -27.88 31.60
C ASN A 109 -8.78 -29.32 31.76
N CYS A 110 -9.89 -29.67 31.10
CA CYS A 110 -10.42 -31.03 31.06
C CYS A 110 -11.40 -31.22 29.89
N ILE A 111 -11.78 -32.47 29.62
CA ILE A 111 -12.89 -32.84 28.73
C ILE A 111 -14.17 -33.05 29.57
N PRO A 112 -15.21 -32.21 29.41
CA PRO A 112 -16.41 -32.29 30.23
C PRO A 112 -17.20 -33.60 30.03
N ARG A 113 -17.91 -34.05 31.07
CA ARG A 113 -18.80 -35.21 30.91
C ARG A 113 -20.09 -34.82 30.21
N LYS A 114 -20.67 -35.74 29.43
CA LYS A 114 -21.90 -35.46 28.66
C LYS A 114 -23.08 -35.04 29.53
N ASP A 115 -23.23 -35.63 30.71
CA ASP A 115 -24.32 -35.36 31.66
C ASP A 115 -24.25 -33.98 32.31
N THR A 116 -23.09 -33.32 32.28
CA THR A 116 -22.90 -31.98 32.84
C THR A 116 -23.09 -30.86 31.81
N VAL A 117 -23.03 -31.18 30.51
CA VAL A 117 -23.22 -30.20 29.43
C VAL A 117 -24.64 -29.64 29.42
N ALA A 118 -24.76 -28.31 29.47
CA ALA A 118 -26.02 -27.57 29.48
C ALA A 118 -26.98 -27.98 30.61
N ALA A 119 -26.45 -28.51 31.73
CA ALA A 119 -27.22 -29.01 32.85
C ALA A 119 -27.58 -27.94 33.91
N SER A 120 -27.19 -26.67 33.73
CA SER A 120 -27.47 -25.62 34.71
C SER A 120 -28.97 -25.37 34.90
N ALA A 121 -29.46 -25.52 36.14
CA ALA A 121 -30.84 -25.26 36.51
C ALA A 121 -31.16 -23.76 36.72
N SER A 122 -30.18 -22.87 36.59
CA SER A 122 -30.27 -21.47 37.05
C SER A 122 -30.95 -20.49 36.09
N GLY A 123 -31.48 -20.94 34.94
CA GLY A 123 -32.07 -20.09 33.90
C GLY A 123 -31.11 -19.07 33.28
N ILE A 124 -29.83 -19.12 33.63
CA ILE A 124 -28.78 -18.20 33.15
C ILE A 124 -28.60 -18.28 31.64
N MET A 125 -28.74 -19.49 31.08
CA MET A 125 -28.61 -19.75 29.66
C MET A 125 -29.66 -18.99 28.84
N GLU A 126 -30.93 -19.09 29.24
CA GLU A 126 -32.05 -18.41 28.58
C GLU A 126 -31.93 -16.90 28.68
N ARG A 127 -31.51 -16.39 29.84
CA ARG A 127 -31.28 -14.95 30.04
C ARG A 127 -30.20 -14.43 29.10
N LEU A 128 -29.01 -15.02 29.12
CA LEU A 128 -27.91 -14.61 28.24
C LEU A 128 -28.27 -14.77 26.75
N ASP A 129 -28.99 -15.84 26.38
CA ASP A 129 -29.51 -16.00 25.02
C ASP A 129 -30.46 -14.86 24.62
N SER A 130 -31.38 -14.45 25.51
CA SER A 130 -32.27 -13.31 25.28
C SER A 130 -31.50 -11.99 25.16
N ASP A 131 -30.54 -11.75 26.06
CA ASP A 131 -29.75 -10.52 26.12
C ASP A 131 -28.93 -10.32 24.83
N PHE A 132 -28.20 -11.35 24.38
CA PHE A 132 -27.41 -11.27 23.14
C PHE A 132 -28.28 -11.24 21.87
N ALA A 133 -29.48 -11.82 21.88
CA ALA A 133 -30.41 -11.75 20.76
C ALA A 133 -30.88 -10.30 20.52
N GLY A 134 -31.15 -9.54 21.60
CA GLY A 134 -31.57 -8.14 21.53
C GLY A 134 -30.43 -7.12 21.44
N ALA A 135 -29.18 -7.53 21.68
CA ALA A 135 -28.04 -6.63 21.75
C ALA A 135 -27.73 -5.93 20.41
N THR A 136 -27.27 -4.68 20.49
CA THR A 136 -26.66 -3.94 19.36
C THR A 136 -25.17 -3.70 19.55
N THR A 137 -24.66 -3.90 20.78
CA THR A 137 -23.26 -3.77 21.17
C THR A 137 -22.90 -4.91 22.10
N LEU A 138 -21.61 -5.25 22.20
CA LEU A 138 -21.14 -6.22 23.18
C LEU A 138 -21.09 -5.61 24.60
N PRO A 139 -21.20 -6.42 25.66
CA PRO A 139 -20.98 -5.96 27.03
C PRO A 139 -19.58 -5.34 27.22
N PRO A 140 -19.40 -4.38 28.14
CA PRO A 140 -18.10 -3.73 28.36
C PRO A 140 -17.06 -4.64 29.03
N ARG A 141 -17.48 -5.67 29.77
CA ARG A 141 -16.60 -6.62 30.45
C ARG A 141 -16.84 -8.05 29.99
N LEU A 142 -15.77 -8.83 29.90
CA LEU A 142 -15.86 -10.25 29.54
C LEU A 142 -16.65 -11.06 30.58
N SER A 143 -16.60 -10.66 31.85
CA SER A 143 -17.36 -11.27 32.95
C SER A 143 -18.88 -11.17 32.79
N ASP A 144 -19.35 -10.26 31.94
CA ASP A 144 -20.77 -10.04 31.66
C ASP A 144 -21.25 -10.90 30.46
N THR A 145 -20.42 -11.83 30.00
CA THR A 145 -20.68 -12.74 28.86
C THR A 145 -20.84 -14.20 29.32
N ASP A 146 -20.87 -15.16 28.40
CA ASP A 146 -20.89 -16.60 28.79
C ASP A 146 -19.52 -17.08 29.33
N LEU A 147 -18.42 -16.35 29.04
CA LEU A 147 -17.07 -16.76 29.43
C LEU A 147 -16.67 -16.10 30.76
N THR A 148 -17.16 -16.66 31.87
CA THR A 148 -16.92 -16.16 33.24
C THR A 148 -15.78 -16.86 33.98
N THR A 149 -15.18 -17.89 33.37
CA THR A 149 -14.05 -18.66 33.88
C THR A 149 -13.35 -19.37 32.72
N PHE A 150 -12.23 -20.04 32.99
CA PHE A 150 -11.58 -20.98 32.06
C PHE A 150 -11.64 -22.44 32.53
N ASN A 151 -12.45 -22.72 33.56
CA ASN A 151 -12.76 -24.09 33.95
C ASN A 151 -13.76 -24.72 32.96
N SER A 152 -13.28 -25.64 32.11
CA SER A 152 -14.06 -26.33 31.07
C SER A 152 -15.30 -27.03 31.61
N GLU A 153 -15.24 -27.66 32.79
CA GLU A 153 -16.39 -28.33 33.41
C GLU A 153 -17.47 -27.32 33.83
N ALA A 154 -17.04 -26.19 34.43
CA ALA A 154 -17.96 -25.14 34.84
C ALA A 154 -18.65 -24.46 33.63
N LEU A 155 -17.86 -24.19 32.57
CA LEU A 155 -18.36 -23.65 31.30
C LEU A 155 -19.32 -24.60 30.58
N ALA A 156 -19.04 -25.91 30.62
CA ALA A 156 -19.92 -26.92 30.04
C ALA A 156 -21.31 -26.90 30.69
N GLY A 157 -21.40 -26.65 32.00
CA GLY A 157 -22.67 -26.50 32.73
C GLY A 157 -23.61 -25.46 32.13
N THR A 158 -23.08 -24.37 31.55
CA THR A 158 -23.83 -23.32 30.86
C THR A 158 -23.86 -23.47 29.34
N GLY A 159 -23.38 -24.61 28.82
CA GLY A 159 -23.37 -24.97 27.39
C GLY A 159 -22.24 -24.34 26.58
N VAL A 160 -21.20 -23.81 27.24
CA VAL A 160 -20.00 -23.27 26.59
C VAL A 160 -18.98 -24.38 26.44
N ILE A 161 -18.66 -24.76 25.19
CA ILE A 161 -17.86 -25.96 24.88
C ILE A 161 -16.61 -25.56 24.09
N ALA A 162 -15.45 -26.13 24.45
CA ALA A 162 -14.21 -25.88 23.73
C ALA A 162 -14.11 -26.66 22.41
N PHE A 163 -13.44 -26.10 21.41
CA PHE A 163 -13.15 -26.78 20.14
C PHE A 163 -11.83 -26.32 19.51
N VAL A 164 -11.28 -27.13 18.61
CA VAL A 164 -9.99 -26.87 17.96
C VAL A 164 -10.10 -27.03 16.44
N PRO A 165 -9.74 -26.03 15.63
CA PRO A 165 -9.70 -26.18 14.17
C PRO A 165 -8.54 -27.09 13.73
N THR A 166 -8.78 -28.00 12.77
CA THR A 166 -7.79 -28.91 12.17
C THR A 166 -6.68 -28.17 11.41
N TYR A 167 -7.03 -27.10 10.69
CA TYR A 167 -6.08 -26.25 9.98
C TYR A 167 -6.22 -24.81 10.49
N PRO A 168 -5.62 -24.48 11.65
CA PRO A 168 -5.86 -23.21 12.31
C PRO A 168 -5.15 -22.06 11.61
N LEU A 169 -5.82 -20.90 11.59
CA LEU A 169 -5.18 -19.62 11.29
C LEU A 169 -3.98 -19.39 12.21
N TRP A 170 -2.80 -19.16 11.63
CA TRP A 170 -1.62 -18.73 12.35
C TRP A 170 -1.83 -17.31 12.88
N SER A 171 -1.35 -17.02 14.08
CA SER A 171 -1.53 -15.69 14.70
C SER A 171 -0.38 -15.44 15.65
N ASP A 172 0.76 -15.09 15.11
CA ASP A 172 1.95 -14.74 15.89
C ASP A 172 2.44 -15.83 16.85
N GLY A 173 2.39 -17.11 16.48
CA GLY A 173 2.77 -18.19 17.40
C GLY A 173 1.95 -18.27 18.71
N SER A 174 0.86 -17.52 18.85
CA SER A 174 0.06 -17.49 20.09
C SER A 174 -0.62 -18.82 20.39
N GLY A 175 -0.67 -19.19 21.68
CA GLY A 175 -1.58 -20.21 22.18
C GLY A 175 -3.04 -19.72 22.03
N LYS A 176 -3.98 -20.64 21.77
CA LYS A 176 -5.38 -20.27 21.46
C LYS A 176 -6.36 -21.25 22.07
N LEU A 177 -7.28 -20.74 22.90
CA LEU A 177 -8.43 -21.49 23.41
C LEU A 177 -9.69 -20.95 22.74
N ARG A 178 -10.53 -21.83 22.21
CA ARG A 178 -11.77 -21.43 21.53
C ARG A 178 -12.97 -22.12 22.14
N HIS A 179 -14.04 -21.37 22.32
CA HIS A 179 -15.30 -21.89 22.81
C HIS A 179 -16.45 -21.55 21.87
N ILE A 180 -17.46 -22.41 21.85
CA ILE A 180 -18.74 -22.20 21.19
C ILE A 180 -19.87 -22.29 22.22
N ARG A 181 -20.84 -21.40 22.11
CA ARG A 181 -22.12 -21.46 22.82
C ARG A 181 -23.25 -21.35 21.81
N VAL A 182 -23.93 -22.46 21.57
CA VAL A 182 -25.13 -22.53 20.72
C VAL A 182 -26.36 -22.22 21.58
N PRO A 183 -27.31 -21.36 21.15
CA PRO A 183 -28.51 -21.02 21.92
C PRO A 183 -29.24 -22.25 22.46
N LYS A 184 -29.79 -22.16 23.68
CA LYS A 184 -30.49 -23.28 24.30
C LYS A 184 -31.61 -23.79 23.40
N GLY A 185 -31.67 -25.12 23.19
CA GLY A 185 -32.64 -25.76 22.31
C GLY A 185 -32.38 -25.58 20.81
N LYS A 186 -31.25 -24.98 20.42
CA LYS A 186 -30.75 -24.93 19.03
C LYS A 186 -29.53 -25.84 18.89
N THR A 187 -29.15 -26.09 17.64
CA THR A 187 -28.03 -26.96 17.27
C THR A 187 -27.46 -26.46 15.94
N VAL A 188 -26.16 -26.63 15.72
CA VAL A 188 -25.55 -26.40 14.40
C VAL A 188 -25.94 -27.56 13.49
N LYS A 189 -26.59 -27.28 12.36
CA LYS A 189 -27.00 -28.33 11.42
C LYS A 189 -25.92 -28.56 10.39
N PHE A 190 -25.58 -29.82 10.16
CA PHE A 190 -24.72 -30.23 9.07
C PHE A 190 -25.50 -30.45 7.78
N ASP A 191 -25.11 -29.74 6.73
CA ASP A 191 -25.53 -30.04 5.37
C ASP A 191 -24.53 -30.99 4.72
N LYS A 192 -24.92 -32.27 4.62
CA LYS A 192 -24.09 -33.32 4.04
C LYS A 192 -23.84 -33.14 2.54
N ALA A 193 -24.78 -32.55 1.80
CA ALA A 193 -24.65 -32.36 0.35
C ALA A 193 -23.62 -31.28 0.03
N ASN A 194 -23.66 -30.17 0.76
CA ASN A 194 -22.76 -29.04 0.54
C ASN A 194 -21.50 -29.08 1.41
N GLN A 195 -21.41 -29.99 2.38
CA GLN A 195 -20.33 -30.07 3.38
C GLN A 195 -20.16 -28.74 4.14
N THR A 196 -21.28 -28.15 4.57
CA THR A 196 -21.31 -26.87 5.30
C THR A 196 -22.08 -26.99 6.61
N PHE A 197 -21.92 -25.98 7.47
CA PHE A 197 -22.70 -25.82 8.69
C PHE A 197 -23.69 -24.66 8.55
N GLU A 198 -24.93 -24.91 8.95
CA GLU A 198 -25.91 -23.87 9.26
C GLU A 198 -25.79 -23.53 10.75
N ILE A 199 -25.13 -22.41 11.04
CA ILE A 199 -24.97 -21.92 12.41
C ILE A 199 -26.22 -21.12 12.78
N PRO A 200 -26.94 -21.48 13.86
CA PRO A 200 -28.13 -20.74 14.26
C PRO A 200 -27.73 -19.32 14.72
N PRO A 201 -28.52 -18.29 14.36
CA PRO A 201 -28.26 -16.93 14.84
C PRO A 201 -28.17 -16.89 16.36
N ASN A 202 -27.39 -15.94 16.89
CA ASN A 202 -27.07 -15.80 18.31
C ASN A 202 -26.12 -16.88 18.88
N THR A 203 -25.49 -17.70 18.02
CA THR A 203 -24.37 -18.56 18.45
C THR A 203 -23.14 -17.71 18.75
N ARG A 204 -22.50 -17.96 19.88
CA ARG A 204 -21.40 -17.14 20.40
C ARG A 204 -20.10 -17.92 20.33
N PHE A 205 -19.10 -17.33 19.70
CA PHE A 205 -17.76 -17.89 19.56
C PHE A 205 -16.78 -17.01 20.32
N TYR A 206 -16.03 -17.64 21.22
CA TYR A 206 -14.98 -17.00 21.99
C TYR A 206 -13.62 -17.53 21.53
N LYS A 207 -12.63 -16.66 21.45
CA LYS A 207 -11.24 -17.04 21.15
C LYS A 207 -10.29 -16.25 22.05
N THR A 208 -9.69 -16.92 23.03
CA THR A 208 -8.67 -16.34 23.91
C THR A 208 -7.28 -16.66 23.39
N PHE A 209 -6.42 -15.65 23.35
CA PHE A 209 -5.05 -15.73 22.86
C PHE A 209 -4.07 -15.59 24.02
N PHE A 210 -3.00 -16.38 23.97
CA PHE A 210 -2.00 -16.48 25.02
C PHE A 210 -0.58 -16.33 24.45
N LYS A 211 0.33 -15.78 25.27
CA LYS A 211 1.77 -15.74 25.02
C LYS A 211 2.52 -16.44 26.14
N LYS A 212 3.58 -17.18 25.79
CA LYS A 212 4.46 -17.80 26.77
C LYS A 212 5.34 -16.72 27.43
N VAL A 213 5.37 -16.70 28.75
CA VAL A 213 6.22 -15.82 29.57
C VAL A 213 6.87 -16.63 30.69
N ILE A 214 8.03 -16.20 31.15
CA ILE A 214 8.65 -16.67 32.38
C ILE A 214 8.15 -15.78 33.51
N ASP A 215 7.53 -16.35 34.52
CA ASP A 215 7.00 -15.63 35.67
C ASP A 215 8.09 -15.24 36.68
N ARG A 216 7.70 -14.56 37.76
CA ARG A 216 8.62 -14.15 38.84
C ARG A 216 9.28 -15.33 39.57
N ALA A 217 8.70 -16.53 39.53
CA ALA A 217 9.27 -17.74 40.09
C ALA A 217 10.19 -18.48 39.10
N GLY A 218 10.40 -17.93 37.90
CA GLY A 218 11.21 -18.53 36.85
C GLY A 218 10.50 -19.66 36.10
N GLN A 219 9.18 -19.82 36.26
CA GLN A 219 8.40 -20.87 35.58
C GLN A 219 7.78 -20.35 34.29
N GLU A 220 7.75 -21.19 33.25
CA GLU A 220 7.04 -20.86 32.02
C GLU A 220 5.52 -20.95 32.25
N ARG A 221 4.79 -19.90 31.85
CA ARG A 221 3.33 -19.84 31.91
C ARG A 221 2.74 -19.16 30.68
N ASN A 222 1.45 -19.41 30.44
CA ASN A 222 0.67 -18.73 29.40
C ASN A 222 0.01 -17.46 29.94
N ARG A 223 0.46 -16.28 29.48
CA ARG A 223 -0.14 -14.97 29.74
C ARG A 223 -1.31 -14.71 28.79
N LYS A 224 -2.48 -14.36 29.32
CA LYS A 224 -3.66 -13.95 28.55
C LYS A 224 -3.46 -12.58 27.93
N MET A 225 -3.68 -12.46 26.61
CA MET A 225 -3.49 -11.20 25.87
C MET A 225 -4.83 -10.56 25.48
N GLU A 226 -5.65 -11.33 24.77
CA GLU A 226 -6.98 -10.88 24.33
C GLU A 226 -7.99 -12.04 24.33
N THR A 227 -9.28 -11.70 24.39
CA THR A 227 -10.40 -12.61 24.09
C THR A 227 -11.30 -11.98 23.05
N ARG A 228 -11.43 -12.59 21.87
CA ARG A 228 -12.38 -12.14 20.84
C ARG A 228 -13.72 -12.84 21.01
N LEU A 229 -14.81 -12.09 20.87
CA LEU A 229 -16.18 -12.59 20.86
C LEU A 229 -16.83 -12.28 19.52
N ILE A 230 -17.46 -13.27 18.91
CA ILE A 230 -18.37 -13.10 17.76
C ILE A 230 -19.73 -13.71 18.11
N VAL A 231 -20.78 -12.92 17.97
CA VAL A 231 -22.18 -13.34 17.99
C VAL A 231 -22.65 -13.50 16.55
N SER A 232 -22.76 -14.76 16.10
CA SER A 232 -23.14 -15.11 14.73
C SER A 232 -24.53 -14.59 14.39
N ARG A 233 -24.62 -13.89 13.26
CA ARG A 233 -25.87 -13.39 12.66
C ARG A 233 -25.71 -13.48 11.14
N PRO A 234 -26.70 -14.03 10.40
CA PRO A 234 -26.60 -14.17 8.96
C PRO A 234 -26.36 -12.83 8.27
N ASP A 235 -25.46 -12.84 7.29
CA ASP A 235 -25.23 -11.70 6.40
C ASP A 235 -26.47 -11.43 5.54
N THR A 236 -26.68 -10.17 5.18
CA THR A 236 -27.74 -9.74 4.25
C THR A 236 -27.13 -9.17 2.98
N VAL A 237 -27.79 -9.31 1.83
CA VAL A 237 -27.33 -8.72 0.56
C VAL A 237 -27.92 -7.31 0.41
N LYS A 238 -27.08 -6.32 0.10
CA LYS A 238 -27.49 -4.94 -0.19
C LYS A 238 -28.01 -4.82 -1.63
N GLU A 239 -28.68 -3.71 -1.94
CA GLU A 239 -29.20 -3.42 -3.29
C GLU A 239 -28.09 -3.41 -4.36
N ASP A 240 -26.86 -3.04 -3.99
CA ASP A 240 -25.70 -3.05 -4.89
C ASP A 240 -25.06 -4.43 -5.09
N GLY A 241 -25.65 -5.49 -4.52
CA GLY A 241 -25.15 -6.86 -4.56
C GLY A 241 -24.06 -7.18 -3.53
N SER A 242 -23.58 -6.20 -2.76
CA SER A 242 -22.56 -6.45 -1.72
C SER A 242 -23.16 -7.08 -0.47
N ALA A 243 -22.39 -7.92 0.23
CA ALA A 243 -22.81 -8.47 1.51
C ALA A 243 -22.67 -7.41 2.63
N LYS A 244 -23.69 -7.29 3.45
CA LYS A 244 -23.67 -6.58 4.73
C LYS A 244 -23.53 -7.59 5.86
N ASN A 245 -22.48 -7.43 6.65
CA ASN A 245 -22.32 -8.21 7.87
C ASN A 245 -23.27 -7.71 8.97
N ASN A 246 -23.90 -8.65 9.68
CA ASN A 246 -24.81 -8.36 10.78
C ASN A 246 -24.33 -8.87 12.14
N ALA A 247 -23.16 -9.54 12.20
CA ALA A 247 -22.63 -10.10 13.44
C ALA A 247 -22.26 -9.00 14.44
N LEU A 248 -22.39 -9.29 15.74
CA LEU A 248 -21.74 -8.47 16.76
C LEU A 248 -20.39 -9.09 17.07
N PHE A 249 -19.35 -8.28 17.09
CA PHE A 249 -18.01 -8.76 17.38
C PHE A 249 -17.17 -7.70 18.06
N GLY A 250 -16.13 -8.15 18.76
CA GLY A 250 -15.20 -7.28 19.44
C GLY A 250 -14.12 -8.06 20.17
N THR A 251 -13.11 -7.34 20.61
CA THR A 251 -11.98 -7.88 21.37
C THR A 251 -12.01 -7.36 22.79
N TYR A 252 -11.90 -8.25 23.78
CA TYR A 252 -11.63 -7.89 25.17
C TYR A 252 -10.13 -7.95 25.44
N VAL A 253 -9.57 -6.87 25.95
CA VAL A 253 -8.15 -6.74 26.33
C VAL A 253 -8.02 -7.14 27.80
N TRP A 254 -7.10 -8.07 28.10
CA TRP A 254 -6.84 -8.51 29.47
C TRP A 254 -6.04 -7.47 30.26
N SER A 255 -6.34 -7.33 31.55
CA SER A 255 -5.54 -6.56 32.50
C SER A 255 -4.18 -7.22 32.74
N ASP A 256 -3.20 -6.44 33.21
CA ASP A 256 -1.83 -6.94 33.41
C ASP A 256 -1.70 -8.07 34.43
N ASP A 257 -2.60 -8.09 35.41
CA ASP A 257 -2.76 -9.13 36.43
C ASP A 257 -3.67 -10.29 35.97
N GLU A 258 -4.22 -10.20 34.75
CA GLU A 258 -5.01 -11.23 34.10
C GLU A 258 -6.30 -11.63 34.85
N THR A 259 -6.80 -10.74 35.71
CA THR A 259 -8.02 -10.96 36.52
C THR A 259 -9.28 -10.40 35.87
N SER A 260 -9.15 -9.51 34.88
CA SER A 260 -10.29 -8.90 34.20
C SER A 260 -9.97 -8.62 32.73
N ALA A 261 -11.01 -8.51 31.90
CA ALA A 261 -10.86 -8.12 30.51
C ALA A 261 -11.98 -7.16 30.07
N THR A 262 -11.61 -6.10 29.36
CA THR A 262 -12.53 -5.02 28.95
C THR A 262 -12.56 -4.86 27.44
N LEU A 263 -13.72 -4.51 26.90
CA LEU A 263 -13.91 -4.37 25.45
C LEU A 263 -13.01 -3.25 24.91
N ALA A 264 -12.26 -3.55 23.86
CA ALA A 264 -11.36 -2.62 23.18
C ALA A 264 -12.14 -1.41 22.69
N ASN A 265 -11.68 -0.23 23.09
CA ASN A 265 -12.38 1.04 22.88
C ASN A 265 -11.48 2.13 22.28
N LEU A 266 -10.33 1.76 21.70
CA LEU A 266 -9.51 2.73 20.98
C LEU A 266 -10.28 3.30 19.78
N PRO A 267 -10.37 4.63 19.62
CA PRO A 267 -11.07 5.23 18.50
C PRO A 267 -10.21 5.27 17.23
N TYR A 268 -10.84 5.04 16.09
CA TYR A 268 -10.37 5.49 14.79
C TYR A 268 -10.46 7.02 14.68
N ARG A 269 -9.85 7.61 13.65
CA ARG A 269 -9.92 9.06 13.42
C ARG A 269 -11.33 9.59 13.25
N ASP A 270 -12.24 8.80 12.66
CA ASP A 270 -13.67 9.16 12.54
C ASP A 270 -14.45 9.11 13.87
N GLY A 271 -13.80 8.69 14.97
CA GLY A 271 -14.38 8.55 16.30
C GLY A 271 -15.06 7.21 16.54
N THR A 272 -15.18 6.33 15.54
CA THR A 272 -15.68 4.97 15.74
C THR A 272 -14.69 4.17 16.58
N LEU A 273 -15.17 3.32 17.49
CA LEU A 273 -14.32 2.56 18.40
C LEU A 273 -13.81 1.26 17.77
N PHE A 274 -12.87 0.61 18.47
CA PHE A 274 -12.26 -0.67 18.12
C PHE A 274 -11.21 -0.53 16.99
N ALA A 275 -10.29 0.43 17.13
CA ALA A 275 -9.09 0.55 16.30
C ALA A 275 -8.01 -0.51 16.63
N ASP A 276 -7.01 -0.65 15.75
CA ASP A 276 -5.86 -1.53 15.99
C ASP A 276 -5.14 -1.10 17.28
N GLN A 277 -4.73 -2.07 18.09
CA GLN A 277 -3.99 -1.83 19.34
C GLN A 277 -2.71 -2.67 19.35
N VAL A 278 -1.59 -2.08 19.74
CA VAL A 278 -0.35 -2.81 20.03
C VAL A 278 -0.12 -2.77 21.53
N LEU A 279 -0.07 -3.96 22.14
CA LEU A 279 0.29 -4.15 23.53
C LEU A 279 1.78 -4.45 23.65
N THR A 280 2.37 -4.07 24.77
CA THR A 280 3.74 -4.45 25.12
C THR A 280 3.68 -5.37 26.33
N TYR A 281 4.47 -6.43 26.33
CA TYR A 281 4.58 -7.32 27.48
C TYR A 281 6.02 -7.77 27.73
N ILE A 282 6.30 -8.08 28.99
CA ILE A 282 7.58 -8.62 29.43
C ILE A 282 7.55 -10.14 29.25
N THR A 283 8.57 -10.68 28.57
CA THR A 283 8.67 -12.13 28.34
C THR A 283 9.28 -12.88 29.51
N ASN A 284 10.05 -12.19 30.36
CA ASN A 284 10.66 -12.76 31.56
C ASN A 284 10.52 -11.78 32.74
N GLU A 285 9.48 -12.02 33.55
CA GLU A 285 9.15 -11.20 34.71
C GLU A 285 10.19 -11.31 35.82
N ALA A 286 10.87 -12.46 35.98
CA ALA A 286 11.96 -12.62 36.93
C ALA A 286 13.16 -11.71 36.57
N SER A 287 13.59 -11.71 35.31
CA SER A 287 14.66 -10.81 34.85
C SER A 287 14.26 -9.34 34.91
N TYR A 288 12.99 -9.01 34.67
CA TYR A 288 12.51 -7.63 34.87
C TYR A 288 12.54 -7.23 36.35
N GLN A 289 12.19 -8.13 37.26
CA GLN A 289 12.24 -7.88 38.70
C GLN A 289 13.68 -7.60 39.18
N GLU A 290 14.68 -8.30 38.65
CA GLU A 290 16.10 -8.00 38.94
C GLU A 290 16.48 -6.55 38.57
N ILE A 291 15.93 -6.03 37.47
CA ILE A 291 16.14 -4.63 37.05
C ILE A 291 15.46 -3.69 38.04
N VAL A 292 14.20 -3.97 38.40
CA VAL A 292 13.43 -3.20 39.40
C VAL A 292 14.19 -3.14 40.73
N ASP A 293 14.72 -4.27 41.18
CA ASP A 293 15.45 -4.40 42.44
C ASP A 293 16.81 -3.69 42.39
N SER A 294 17.47 -3.63 41.22
CA SER A 294 18.75 -2.93 41.02
C SER A 294 18.67 -1.41 41.19
N VAL A 295 17.48 -0.83 41.02
CA VAL A 295 17.27 0.63 41.12
C VAL A 295 16.82 1.05 42.53
N GLY A 296 16.18 0.13 43.28
CA GLY A 296 15.69 0.36 44.64
C GLY A 296 14.39 1.18 44.69
N PRO A 297 13.24 0.61 45.09
CA PRO A 297 11.98 1.36 45.19
C PRO A 297 12.10 2.51 46.21
N GLY A 298 11.78 3.74 45.79
CA GLY A 298 11.78 4.93 46.64
C GLY A 298 12.96 5.92 46.45
N ALA A 299 13.88 5.65 45.53
CA ALA A 299 14.93 6.60 45.17
C ALA A 299 14.38 7.85 44.46
N SER A 300 14.99 9.03 44.67
CA SER A 300 14.69 10.22 43.85
C SER A 300 15.00 9.94 42.38
N GLY A 301 14.05 10.15 41.48
CA GLY A 301 14.21 9.79 40.07
C GLY A 301 14.07 8.29 39.79
N TYR A 302 13.42 7.52 40.67
CA TYR A 302 13.19 6.09 40.49
C TYR A 302 12.65 5.72 39.10
N ALA A 303 11.64 6.44 38.60
CA ALA A 303 11.06 6.18 37.28
C ALA A 303 12.07 6.36 36.13
N SER A 304 12.84 7.46 36.14
CA SER A 304 13.87 7.71 35.11
C SER A 304 15.04 6.73 35.22
N ASN A 305 15.42 6.35 36.44
CA ASN A 305 16.51 5.40 36.66
C ASN A 305 16.09 3.97 36.27
N LEU A 306 14.83 3.60 36.53
CA LEU A 306 14.24 2.34 36.11
C LEU A 306 14.14 2.26 34.59
N ASP A 307 13.68 3.32 33.94
CA ASP A 307 13.66 3.41 32.47
C ASP A 307 15.07 3.27 31.88
N ALA A 308 16.07 3.97 32.42
CA ALA A 308 17.46 3.86 31.97
C ALA A 308 18.04 2.44 32.19
N ALA A 309 17.78 1.83 33.35
CA ALA A 309 18.23 0.47 33.66
C ALA A 309 17.55 -0.56 32.75
N PHE A 310 16.26 -0.40 32.49
CA PHE A 310 15.49 -1.25 31.60
C PHE A 310 15.95 -1.12 30.14
N LYS A 311 16.15 0.10 29.63
CA LYS A 311 16.75 0.35 28.31
C LYS A 311 18.12 -0.31 28.15
N LYS A 312 18.98 -0.21 29.17
CA LYS A 312 20.29 -0.88 29.19
C LYS A 312 20.17 -2.41 29.16
N ALA A 313 19.18 -2.98 29.85
CA ALA A 313 18.92 -4.41 29.82
C ALA A 313 18.38 -4.87 28.45
N LEU A 314 17.45 -4.11 27.87
CA LEU A 314 16.91 -4.36 26.54
C LEU A 314 17.98 -4.30 25.44
N ALA A 315 18.92 -3.36 25.52
CA ALA A 315 20.04 -3.29 24.58
C ALA A 315 20.93 -4.56 24.61
N LYS A 316 20.98 -5.28 25.75
CA LYS A 316 21.69 -6.55 25.89
C LYS A 316 20.84 -7.76 25.54
N ASN A 317 19.55 -7.71 25.87
CA ASN A 317 18.59 -8.77 25.61
C ASN A 317 17.26 -8.18 25.10
N PRO A 318 17.14 -7.93 23.78
CA PRO A 318 15.93 -7.38 23.20
C PRO A 318 14.70 -8.30 23.38
N SER A 319 14.91 -9.59 23.65
CA SER A 319 13.80 -10.54 23.84
C SER A 319 13.04 -10.35 25.16
N LEU A 320 13.57 -9.58 26.12
CA LEU A 320 12.94 -9.31 27.41
C LEU A 320 11.58 -8.59 27.26
N GLN A 321 11.39 -7.85 26.17
CA GLN A 321 10.14 -7.18 25.82
C GLN A 321 9.67 -7.64 24.43
N ARG A 322 8.35 -7.81 24.30
CA ARG A 322 7.70 -8.11 23.03
C ARG A 322 6.46 -7.26 22.84
N HIS A 323 6.01 -7.19 21.59
CA HIS A 323 4.78 -6.53 21.21
C HIS A 323 3.74 -7.55 20.74
N TYR A 324 2.48 -7.26 21.03
CA TYR A 324 1.35 -8.07 20.63
C TYR A 324 0.29 -7.20 19.96
N ALA A 325 -0.12 -7.61 18.77
CA ALA A 325 -1.05 -6.87 17.95
C ALA A 325 -2.48 -7.38 18.08
N ILE A 326 -3.40 -6.49 18.41
CA ILE A 326 -4.84 -6.71 18.39
C ILE A 326 -5.43 -6.03 17.15
N PRO A 327 -6.07 -6.78 16.22
CA PRO A 327 -6.78 -6.20 15.08
C PRO A 327 -7.97 -5.39 15.56
N GLY A 328 -8.13 -4.21 14.97
CA GLY A 328 -9.33 -3.42 15.03
C GLY A 328 -10.41 -3.92 14.09
N ARG A 329 -11.57 -3.27 14.18
CA ARG A 329 -12.81 -3.60 13.48
C ARG A 329 -12.63 -3.79 11.99
N ILE A 330 -11.93 -2.88 11.31
CA ILE A 330 -11.78 -2.90 9.85
C ILE A 330 -11.04 -4.16 9.40
N ARG A 331 -9.95 -4.55 10.08
CA ARG A 331 -9.20 -5.77 9.77
C ARG A 331 -10.04 -7.03 10.07
N CYS A 332 -10.80 -7.02 11.17
CA CYS A 332 -11.76 -8.08 11.48
C CYS A 332 -12.78 -8.25 10.34
N GLU A 333 -13.40 -7.17 9.88
CA GLU A 333 -14.36 -7.20 8.78
C GLU A 333 -13.74 -7.70 7.48
N GLN A 334 -12.56 -7.19 7.10
CA GLN A 334 -11.82 -7.61 5.91
C GLN A 334 -11.48 -9.12 5.92
N CYS A 335 -11.11 -9.68 7.08
CA CYS A 335 -10.80 -11.09 7.23
C CYS A 335 -12.06 -11.97 7.22
N HIS A 336 -13.13 -11.53 7.91
CA HIS A 336 -14.32 -12.35 8.14
C HIS A 336 -15.41 -12.21 7.07
N MET A 337 -15.37 -11.18 6.21
CA MET A 337 -16.38 -10.97 5.16
C MET A 337 -16.49 -12.12 4.16
N GLY A 338 -15.41 -12.87 3.96
CA GLY A 338 -15.38 -14.07 3.10
C GLY A 338 -15.69 -15.37 3.84
N SER A 339 -16.30 -15.32 5.03
CA SER A 339 -16.80 -16.50 5.75
C SER A 339 -17.69 -17.37 4.84
N SER A 340 -17.40 -18.68 4.81
CA SER A 340 -18.14 -19.65 3.99
C SER A 340 -19.54 -19.93 4.51
N THR A 341 -19.77 -19.77 5.82
CA THR A 341 -21.07 -19.93 6.50
C THR A 341 -21.96 -18.67 6.42
N LYS A 342 -21.43 -17.57 5.88
CA LYS A 342 -22.16 -16.31 5.67
C LYS A 342 -22.72 -15.67 6.94
N ASP A 343 -21.95 -15.74 8.01
CA ASP A 343 -22.37 -15.32 9.35
C ASP A 343 -21.20 -14.79 10.20
N PHE A 344 -20.12 -14.38 9.53
CA PHE A 344 -18.86 -13.92 10.12
C PHE A 344 -18.01 -14.99 10.81
N ILE A 345 -18.35 -16.29 10.77
CA ILE A 345 -17.58 -17.31 11.47
C ILE A 345 -16.45 -17.88 10.59
N LEU A 346 -15.25 -17.98 11.17
CA LEU A 346 -14.08 -18.60 10.58
C LEU A 346 -13.59 -19.75 11.48
N GLY A 347 -13.00 -20.79 10.87
CA GLY A 347 -12.40 -21.90 11.61
C GLY A 347 -13.38 -22.89 12.27
N PHE A 348 -14.70 -22.71 12.10
CA PHE A 348 -15.72 -23.67 12.51
C PHE A 348 -16.53 -24.11 11.29
N ASN A 349 -16.07 -25.17 10.63
CA ASN A 349 -16.74 -25.83 9.50
C ASN A 349 -16.48 -27.35 9.59
N PRO A 350 -17.21 -28.20 8.83
CA PRO A 350 -17.10 -29.66 8.99
C PRO A 350 -15.67 -30.19 8.92
N LEU A 351 -14.89 -29.73 7.94
CA LEU A 351 -13.49 -30.13 7.76
C LEU A 351 -12.58 -29.63 8.90
N GLN A 352 -12.85 -28.43 9.44
CA GLN A 352 -12.07 -27.84 10.54
C GLN A 352 -12.38 -28.48 11.90
N VAL A 353 -13.57 -29.01 12.14
CA VAL A 353 -13.88 -29.68 13.43
C VAL A 353 -13.52 -31.17 13.41
N ALA A 354 -13.31 -31.76 12.23
CA ALA A 354 -12.82 -33.12 12.06
C ALA A 354 -11.28 -33.18 12.23
N ARG A 355 -10.80 -33.29 13.48
CA ARG A 355 -9.36 -33.39 13.78
C ARG A 355 -8.76 -34.67 13.24
N ARG A 356 -7.45 -34.60 12.98
CA ARG A 356 -6.68 -35.68 12.37
C ARG A 356 -5.35 -35.83 13.08
N VAL A 357 -4.77 -37.02 12.97
CA VAL A 357 -3.44 -37.34 13.49
C VAL A 357 -2.40 -36.41 12.86
N ASP A 358 -1.39 -36.07 13.64
CA ASP A 358 -0.30 -35.18 13.22
C ASP A 358 0.35 -35.59 11.92
N HIS A 359 0.67 -34.59 11.11
CA HIS A 359 1.28 -34.72 9.79
C HIS A 359 0.48 -35.60 8.80
N THR A 360 -0.81 -35.85 9.03
CA THR A 360 -1.70 -36.55 8.10
C THR A 360 -2.74 -35.61 7.49
N GLY A 361 -3.25 -35.92 6.29
CA GLY A 361 -4.31 -35.11 5.67
C GLY A 361 -3.94 -33.63 5.46
N GLY A 362 -2.64 -33.29 5.37
CA GLY A 362 -2.16 -31.91 5.22
C GLY A 362 -2.08 -31.10 6.53
N THR A 363 -2.26 -31.73 7.70
CA THR A 363 -2.06 -31.05 8.98
C THR A 363 -0.60 -30.73 9.21
N TYR A 364 -0.31 -29.52 9.71
CA TYR A 364 1.05 -29.04 10.01
C TYR A 364 1.21 -28.57 11.46
N GLU A 365 0.14 -28.60 12.25
CA GLU A 365 0.17 -28.32 13.69
C GLU A 365 0.02 -29.64 14.48
N PRO A 366 0.64 -29.74 15.66
CA PRO A 366 0.42 -30.87 16.56
C PRO A 366 -1.05 -31.04 17.00
N THR A 367 -1.40 -32.24 17.42
CA THR A 367 -2.77 -32.68 17.73
C THR A 367 -2.72 -33.56 18.97
N GLY A 368 -3.32 -33.10 20.05
CA GLY A 368 -3.48 -33.91 21.26
C GLY A 368 -4.45 -35.07 21.04
N GLU A 369 -4.27 -36.16 21.80
CA GLU A 369 -5.14 -37.34 21.72
C GLU A 369 -6.62 -36.99 21.97
N ASP A 370 -6.88 -36.10 22.93
CA ASP A 370 -8.22 -35.61 23.25
C ASP A 370 -8.86 -34.77 22.14
N GLU A 371 -8.09 -34.29 21.16
CA GLU A 371 -8.62 -33.50 20.05
C GLU A 371 -9.22 -34.39 18.96
N LEU A 372 -8.72 -35.61 18.78
CA LEU A 372 -9.08 -36.51 17.67
C LEU A 372 -10.55 -36.91 17.66
N ASN A 373 -11.15 -37.09 18.84
CA ASN A 373 -12.56 -37.46 19.01
C ASN A 373 -13.49 -36.25 19.22
N GLN A 374 -13.03 -35.01 19.03
CA GLN A 374 -13.84 -33.82 19.33
C GLN A 374 -15.14 -33.75 18.51
N LEU A 375 -15.12 -34.16 17.24
CA LEU A 375 -16.31 -34.07 16.39
C LEU A 375 -17.39 -35.02 16.90
N GLN A 376 -17.01 -36.22 17.31
CA GLN A 376 -17.93 -37.16 17.96
C GLN A 376 -18.49 -36.54 19.25
N ARG A 377 -17.66 -35.91 20.08
CA ARG A 377 -18.15 -35.23 21.29
C ARG A 377 -19.14 -34.11 20.99
N LEU A 378 -18.89 -33.28 19.98
CA LEU A 378 -19.81 -32.19 19.59
C LEU A 378 -21.16 -32.74 19.10
N ILE A 379 -21.18 -33.91 18.45
CA ILE A 379 -22.41 -34.64 18.11
C ILE A 379 -23.08 -35.15 19.39
N ASP A 380 -22.33 -35.82 20.27
CA ASP A 380 -22.84 -36.44 21.49
C ASP A 380 -23.42 -35.42 22.47
N TYR A 381 -22.84 -34.23 22.54
CA TYR A 381 -23.32 -33.08 23.33
C TYR A 381 -24.50 -32.35 22.67
N GLY A 382 -24.87 -32.69 21.43
CA GLY A 382 -25.94 -32.02 20.69
C GLY A 382 -25.58 -30.65 20.13
N VAL A 383 -24.31 -30.24 20.19
CA VAL A 383 -23.81 -29.01 19.57
C VAL A 383 -23.99 -29.07 18.05
N ILE A 384 -23.73 -30.24 17.45
CA ILE A 384 -23.91 -30.51 16.03
C ILE A 384 -24.99 -31.58 15.84
N SER A 385 -25.84 -31.41 14.83
CA SER A 385 -26.84 -32.37 14.38
C SER A 385 -26.80 -32.57 12.87
N GLY A 386 -27.50 -33.59 12.35
CA GLY A 386 -27.52 -33.92 10.91
C GLY A 386 -26.32 -34.75 10.43
N MET A 387 -25.38 -35.09 11.32
CA MET A 387 -24.33 -36.09 11.09
C MET A 387 -24.73 -37.42 11.70
N THR A 388 -24.47 -38.51 10.98
CA THR A 388 -24.59 -39.89 11.49
C THR A 388 -23.33 -40.27 12.26
N SER A 389 -22.17 -39.85 11.77
CA SER A 389 -20.87 -40.00 12.43
C SER A 389 -19.86 -39.01 11.87
N PRO A 390 -18.68 -38.83 12.50
CA PRO A 390 -17.59 -38.03 11.96
C PRO A 390 -17.15 -38.42 10.54
N ALA A 391 -17.39 -39.67 10.12
CA ALA A 391 -17.06 -40.15 8.77
C ALA A 391 -17.91 -39.53 7.65
N ASP A 392 -18.99 -38.80 7.99
CA ASP A 392 -19.79 -38.06 7.01
C ASP A 392 -19.06 -36.81 6.46
N VAL A 393 -17.99 -36.37 7.12
CA VAL A 393 -17.16 -35.25 6.67
C VAL A 393 -16.21 -35.72 5.56
N VAL A 394 -16.26 -35.04 4.42
CA VAL A 394 -15.32 -35.28 3.33
C VAL A 394 -13.94 -34.77 3.73
N VAL A 395 -12.98 -35.70 3.80
CA VAL A 395 -11.58 -35.40 4.09
C VAL A 395 -10.94 -34.50 3.02
N LEU A 396 -9.94 -33.70 3.41
CA LEU A 396 -9.34 -32.68 2.56
C LEU A 396 -8.84 -33.24 1.22
N GLU A 397 -8.12 -34.35 1.23
CA GLU A 397 -7.60 -35.05 0.03
C GLU A 397 -8.69 -35.52 -0.94
N ASN A 398 -9.96 -35.53 -0.51
CA ASN A 398 -11.13 -35.89 -1.32
C ASN A 398 -12.11 -34.74 -1.56
N SER A 399 -11.83 -33.55 -1.01
CA SER A 399 -12.76 -32.41 -1.00
C SER A 399 -13.02 -31.76 -2.37
N GLN A 400 -12.14 -32.01 -3.36
CA GLN A 400 -12.27 -31.49 -4.73
C GLN A 400 -12.70 -32.58 -5.74
N GLY A 401 -13.46 -33.58 -5.28
CA GLY A 401 -13.99 -34.64 -6.14
C GLY A 401 -12.88 -35.51 -6.77
N THR A 402 -12.80 -35.48 -8.10
CA THR A 402 -11.79 -36.23 -8.88
C THR A 402 -10.41 -35.58 -8.87
N ARG A 403 -10.31 -34.27 -8.57
CA ARG A 403 -9.03 -33.58 -8.40
C ARG A 403 -8.40 -34.04 -7.09
N LYS A 404 -7.22 -34.66 -7.19
CA LYS A 404 -6.42 -35.14 -6.06
C LYS A 404 -5.13 -34.32 -5.96
N PRO A 405 -4.55 -34.19 -4.75
CA PRO A 405 -3.23 -33.58 -4.61
C PRO A 405 -2.20 -34.38 -5.41
N ARG A 406 -1.36 -33.66 -6.17
CA ARG A 406 -0.26 -34.17 -6.98
C ARG A 406 0.87 -34.71 -6.10
N THR A 407 1.10 -34.05 -4.97
CA THR A 407 2.16 -34.39 -4.01
C THR A 407 1.66 -34.20 -2.57
N PRO A 408 2.31 -34.82 -1.57
CA PRO A 408 2.03 -34.53 -0.16
C PRO A 408 2.22 -33.04 0.18
N ALA A 409 3.18 -32.36 -0.45
CA ALA A 409 3.41 -30.93 -0.24
C ALA A 409 2.23 -30.08 -0.73
N GLU A 410 1.58 -30.46 -1.84
CA GLU A 410 0.33 -29.81 -2.28
C GLU A 410 -0.80 -29.99 -1.27
N LEU A 411 -0.93 -31.18 -0.67
CA LEU A 411 -1.94 -31.42 0.36
C LEU A 411 -1.69 -30.55 1.62
N THR A 412 -0.43 -30.42 2.05
CA THR A 412 -0.04 -29.54 3.16
C THR A 412 -0.27 -28.07 2.82
N ALA A 413 0.05 -27.62 1.59
CA ALA A 413 -0.22 -26.27 1.15
C ALA A 413 -1.73 -25.96 1.16
N GLN A 414 -2.58 -26.90 0.74
CA GLN A 414 -4.04 -26.71 0.81
C GLN A 414 -4.49 -26.60 2.27
N GLY A 415 -3.97 -27.45 3.16
CA GLY A 415 -4.24 -27.38 4.60
C GLY A 415 -3.91 -25.99 5.16
N TYR A 416 -2.71 -25.48 4.86
CA TYR A 416 -2.30 -24.13 5.24
C TYR A 416 -3.24 -23.05 4.71
N MET A 417 -3.61 -23.13 3.42
CA MET A 417 -4.48 -22.14 2.78
C MET A 417 -5.89 -22.13 3.36
N ILE A 418 -6.46 -23.26 3.80
CA ILE A 418 -7.79 -23.26 4.43
C ILE A 418 -7.81 -22.34 5.65
N GLY A 419 -6.79 -22.42 6.51
CA GLY A 419 -6.68 -21.60 7.71
C GLY A 419 -6.28 -20.15 7.43
N ASN A 420 -5.40 -19.91 6.45
CA ASN A 420 -4.66 -18.65 6.32
C ASN A 420 -4.97 -17.84 5.04
N CYS A 421 -5.67 -18.41 4.05
CA CYS A 421 -5.88 -17.78 2.74
C CYS A 421 -7.31 -17.88 2.21
N ALA A 422 -7.99 -19.03 2.36
CA ALA A 422 -9.24 -19.34 1.68
C ALA A 422 -10.43 -18.49 2.11
N HIS A 423 -10.42 -17.98 3.34
CA HIS A 423 -11.44 -17.04 3.81
C HIS A 423 -11.31 -15.65 3.16
N CYS A 424 -10.12 -15.28 2.66
CA CYS A 424 -9.91 -14.06 1.87
C CYS A 424 -10.01 -14.34 0.37
N HIS A 425 -9.42 -15.44 -0.12
CA HIS A 425 -9.41 -15.82 -1.53
C HIS A 425 -10.60 -16.73 -1.85
N ASN A 426 -11.77 -16.11 -1.96
CA ASN A 426 -13.01 -16.70 -2.44
C ASN A 426 -13.91 -15.60 -3.01
N PRO A 427 -15.05 -15.93 -3.67
CA PRO A 427 -15.90 -14.93 -4.31
C PRO A 427 -16.45 -13.82 -3.41
N ARG A 428 -16.44 -13.98 -2.08
CA ARG A 428 -16.93 -12.99 -1.11
C ARG A 428 -15.83 -12.28 -0.33
N GLY A 429 -14.59 -12.78 -0.41
CA GLY A 429 -13.48 -12.21 0.33
C GLY A 429 -12.92 -10.93 -0.29
N LEU A 430 -12.10 -10.22 0.49
CA LEU A 430 -11.64 -8.87 0.17
C LEU A 430 -11.02 -8.72 -1.23
N PRO A 431 -10.08 -9.57 -1.69
CA PRO A 431 -9.47 -9.45 -3.01
C PRO A 431 -10.52 -9.53 -4.14
N SER A 432 -11.50 -10.43 -4.06
CA SER A 432 -12.54 -10.58 -5.08
C SER A 432 -13.53 -9.40 -5.09
N VAL A 433 -13.88 -8.87 -3.92
CA VAL A 433 -14.78 -7.70 -3.80
C VAL A 433 -14.11 -6.42 -4.29
N THR A 434 -12.81 -6.27 -4.03
CA THR A 434 -12.02 -5.11 -4.48
C THR A 434 -11.57 -5.23 -5.93
N LYS A 435 -11.34 -6.46 -6.42
CA LYS A 435 -10.91 -6.82 -7.78
C LYS A 435 -11.74 -7.99 -8.32
N PRO A 436 -12.92 -7.72 -8.91
CA PRO A 436 -13.81 -8.77 -9.42
C PRO A 436 -13.15 -9.75 -10.39
N GLU A 437 -12.11 -9.32 -11.12
CA GLU A 437 -11.31 -10.13 -12.05
C GLU A 437 -10.61 -11.32 -11.36
N LEU A 438 -10.38 -11.24 -10.05
CA LEU A 438 -9.78 -12.32 -9.25
C LEU A 438 -10.79 -13.42 -8.86
N THR A 439 -12.09 -13.12 -8.90
CA THR A 439 -13.17 -14.01 -8.39
C THR A 439 -13.15 -15.40 -9.03
N ALA A 440 -12.94 -15.47 -10.35
CA ALA A 440 -12.94 -16.74 -11.09
C ALA A 440 -11.59 -17.47 -11.06
N VAL A 441 -10.54 -16.81 -10.56
CA VAL A 441 -9.15 -17.27 -10.67
C VAL A 441 -8.60 -17.74 -9.33
N LEU A 442 -9.05 -17.13 -8.23
CA LEU A 442 -8.56 -17.36 -6.88
C LEU A 442 -9.68 -17.71 -5.90
N ASP A 443 -10.26 -18.90 -6.05
CA ASP A 443 -11.08 -19.54 -5.02
C ASP A 443 -10.30 -20.70 -4.37
N PHE A 444 -9.84 -20.49 -3.14
CA PHE A 444 -9.10 -21.50 -2.38
C PHE A 444 -10.00 -22.31 -1.43
N ILE A 445 -11.32 -22.08 -1.43
CA ILE A 445 -12.26 -22.92 -0.69
C ILE A 445 -12.36 -24.28 -1.40
N PRO A 446 -12.03 -25.39 -0.73
CA PRO A 446 -12.12 -26.71 -1.36
C PRO A 446 -13.58 -27.06 -1.68
N ARG A 447 -13.86 -27.36 -2.96
CA ARG A 447 -15.17 -27.83 -3.43
C ARG A 447 -15.04 -28.76 -4.65
N PRO A 448 -16.00 -29.68 -4.88
CA PRO A 448 -15.98 -30.58 -6.03
C PRO A 448 -16.03 -29.91 -7.40
N ASP A 449 -16.53 -28.67 -7.50
CA ASP A 449 -16.86 -27.97 -8.74
C ASP A 449 -15.80 -26.98 -9.23
N GLY A 450 -14.71 -26.73 -8.49
CA GLY A 450 -13.63 -25.88 -9.01
C GLY A 450 -12.71 -25.19 -8.01
N GLY A 451 -13.13 -24.98 -6.75
CA GLY A 451 -12.32 -24.28 -5.73
C GLY A 451 -11.25 -25.16 -5.07
N GLY A 452 -10.23 -24.55 -4.43
CA GLY A 452 -9.08 -25.19 -3.80
C GLY A 452 -7.85 -25.34 -4.73
N ILE A 453 -6.70 -25.76 -4.21
CA ILE A 453 -5.43 -25.77 -4.96
C ILE A 453 -5.06 -27.10 -5.65
N PHE A 454 -5.82 -28.19 -5.49
CA PHE A 454 -5.42 -29.45 -6.12
C PHE A 454 -5.39 -29.31 -7.64
N GLN A 455 -4.28 -29.67 -8.28
CA GLN A 455 -4.10 -29.46 -9.73
C GLN A 455 -4.28 -27.99 -10.12
N PHE A 456 -3.90 -27.04 -9.26
CA PHE A 456 -3.85 -25.63 -9.63
C PHE A 456 -2.99 -25.47 -10.89
N PRO A 457 -3.46 -24.80 -11.96
CA PRO A 457 -2.78 -24.82 -13.25
C PRO A 457 -1.46 -24.07 -13.22
N LEU A 458 -0.41 -24.65 -13.80
CA LEU A 458 0.90 -23.98 -13.89
C LEU A 458 0.84 -22.73 -14.76
N ASP A 459 0.05 -22.74 -15.83
CA ASP A 459 -0.08 -21.66 -16.79
C ASP A 459 -1.09 -20.57 -16.38
N LEU A 460 -1.66 -20.66 -15.17
CA LEU A 460 -2.55 -19.62 -14.67
C LEU A 460 -1.76 -18.36 -14.32
N MET A 461 -2.08 -17.27 -15.01
CA MET A 461 -1.44 -15.96 -14.87
C MET A 461 -2.31 -15.01 -14.05
N SER A 462 -1.67 -14.04 -13.39
CA SER A 462 -2.41 -12.95 -12.75
C SER A 462 -3.11 -12.07 -13.79
N PRO A 463 -4.42 -11.79 -13.64
CA PRO A 463 -5.11 -10.85 -14.52
C PRO A 463 -4.86 -9.38 -14.13
N VAL A 464 -4.22 -9.12 -12.99
CA VAL A 464 -4.08 -7.77 -12.41
C VAL A 464 -2.62 -7.39 -12.07
N ARG A 465 -1.65 -8.31 -12.21
CA ARG A 465 -0.23 -8.05 -11.97
C ARG A 465 0.63 -8.56 -13.11
N PHE A 466 1.49 -7.68 -13.60
CA PHE A 466 2.43 -7.91 -14.70
C PHE A 466 3.80 -7.37 -14.30
N ARG A 467 4.88 -8.03 -14.71
CA ARG A 467 6.26 -7.71 -14.35
C ARG A 467 7.07 -7.13 -15.51
N GLY A 468 8.33 -6.77 -15.23
CA GLY A 468 9.23 -6.12 -16.16
C GLY A 468 9.03 -4.60 -16.18
N ALA A 469 10.01 -3.86 -16.67
CA ALA A 469 9.92 -2.39 -16.76
C ALA A 469 8.71 -1.91 -17.57
N ASN A 470 8.30 -2.72 -18.56
CA ASN A 470 7.12 -2.50 -19.38
C ASN A 470 5.83 -3.09 -18.79
N GLY A 471 5.87 -3.70 -17.60
CA GLY A 471 4.75 -4.29 -16.87
C GLY A 471 3.70 -4.93 -17.79
N ASP A 472 4.20 -5.72 -18.73
CA ASP A 472 3.49 -6.39 -19.82
C ASP A 472 3.83 -7.88 -19.84
N VAL A 473 4.77 -8.32 -19.00
CA VAL A 473 5.13 -9.72 -18.84
C VAL A 473 4.16 -10.35 -17.83
N PRO A 474 3.33 -11.32 -18.24
CA PRO A 474 2.43 -12.00 -17.31
C PRO A 474 3.22 -12.71 -16.20
N ILE A 475 2.63 -12.74 -14.99
CA ILE A 475 3.23 -13.43 -13.84
C ILE A 475 2.43 -14.68 -13.54
N PRO A 476 3.05 -15.87 -13.55
CA PRO A 476 2.36 -17.09 -13.15
C PRO A 476 2.12 -17.12 -11.64
N TYR A 477 0.97 -17.65 -11.23
CA TYR A 477 0.64 -17.80 -9.81
C TYR A 477 1.52 -18.83 -9.11
N ILE A 478 1.81 -19.91 -9.81
CA ILE A 478 2.63 -21.03 -9.36
C ILE A 478 3.72 -21.31 -10.41
N THR A 479 4.82 -21.90 -9.96
CA THR A 479 6.09 -22.11 -10.68
C THR A 479 7.00 -20.89 -10.84
N PRO A 480 8.31 -21.14 -10.98
CA PRO A 480 9.28 -20.12 -11.29
C PRO A 480 9.36 -19.74 -12.77
N SER A 481 9.63 -18.46 -13.03
CA SER A 481 10.18 -18.02 -14.31
C SER A 481 11.69 -18.25 -14.37
N LEU A 482 12.20 -18.55 -15.57
CA LEU A 482 13.63 -18.69 -15.88
C LEU A 482 14.27 -17.41 -16.39
N HIS A 483 13.51 -16.34 -16.53
CA HIS A 483 14.02 -14.98 -16.78
C HIS A 483 13.25 -13.99 -15.92
N ASP A 484 13.95 -13.01 -15.37
CA ASP A 484 13.32 -11.71 -15.17
C ASP A 484 13.68 -10.86 -16.39
N TYR A 485 12.70 -10.16 -16.95
CA TYR A 485 12.76 -9.58 -18.30
C TYR A 485 13.33 -8.16 -18.19
N PRO A 486 14.62 -7.89 -18.52
CA PRO A 486 15.08 -6.53 -18.63
C PRO A 486 14.72 -6.08 -20.04
N VAL A 487 13.56 -5.45 -20.21
CA VAL A 487 13.24 -4.70 -21.42
C VAL A 487 13.89 -3.33 -21.34
N THR A 488 15.22 -3.31 -21.31
CA THR A 488 16.01 -2.15 -21.71
C THR A 488 17.28 -2.63 -22.39
N THR A 489 17.57 -2.07 -23.56
CA THR A 489 18.93 -2.04 -24.13
C THR A 489 19.93 -1.68 -23.04
N ALA A 490 21.13 -2.28 -23.06
CA ALA A 490 22.18 -2.20 -22.04
C ALA A 490 22.62 -0.79 -21.56
N ALA A 491 22.03 0.28 -22.08
CA ALA A 491 22.29 1.68 -21.74
C ALA A 491 21.47 2.23 -20.54
N LEU A 492 20.45 1.51 -20.03
CA LEU A 492 19.57 2.01 -18.95
C LEU A 492 19.43 1.00 -17.79
N LEU A 493 20.56 0.62 -17.19
CA LEU A 493 20.57 -0.13 -15.93
C LEU A 493 20.19 0.80 -14.78
N ARG A 494 19.07 0.53 -14.11
CA ARG A 494 18.66 1.21 -12.87
C ARG A 494 19.21 0.48 -11.65
N VAL A 495 19.67 1.23 -10.67
CA VAL A 495 19.99 0.73 -9.35
C VAL A 495 18.75 0.88 -8.46
N ASP A 496 18.54 -0.06 -7.53
CA ASP A 496 17.42 -0.08 -6.56
C ASP A 496 17.32 1.15 -5.64
N ASN A 497 18.18 2.15 -5.79
CA ASN A 497 18.02 3.45 -5.15
C ASN A 497 17.19 4.43 -6.01
N GLY A 498 16.79 4.07 -7.25
CA GLY A 498 16.11 4.94 -8.22
C GLY A 498 17.04 5.85 -9.05
N GLU A 499 18.36 5.63 -9.03
CA GLU A 499 19.31 6.27 -9.95
C GLU A 499 19.60 5.34 -11.13
N ASP A 500 19.66 5.91 -12.34
CA ASP A 500 20.29 5.25 -13.48
C ASP A 500 21.79 5.18 -13.19
N ALA A 501 22.42 4.02 -13.41
CA ALA A 501 23.87 3.98 -13.54
C ALA A 501 24.24 4.77 -14.80
N SER A 502 24.80 5.98 -14.62
CA SER A 502 25.25 6.81 -15.73
C SER A 502 26.17 5.99 -16.66
N PRO A 503 25.97 5.98 -17.99
CA PRO A 503 26.98 5.48 -18.89
C PRO A 503 28.20 6.39 -18.72
N VAL A 504 29.24 5.87 -18.09
CA VAL A 504 30.50 6.59 -17.87
C VAL A 504 30.98 7.13 -19.21
N ALA A 505 30.89 8.44 -19.38
CA ALA A 505 31.52 9.13 -20.48
C ALA A 505 33.04 8.99 -20.31
N ASN A 506 33.65 8.24 -21.23
CA ASN A 506 35.08 8.21 -21.56
C ASN A 506 36.06 7.71 -20.47
N GLY A 507 36.29 6.39 -20.49
CA GLY A 507 37.63 5.81 -20.29
C GLY A 507 38.10 5.56 -18.85
N ALA A 508 37.79 4.38 -18.29
CA ALA A 508 38.64 3.49 -17.48
C ALA A 508 37.89 2.79 -16.30
N SER A 509 38.03 1.45 -16.26
CA SER A 509 37.63 0.45 -15.25
C SER A 509 36.18 -0.08 -15.26
N PRO A 510 35.97 -1.39 -15.00
CA PRO A 510 34.85 -2.15 -15.54
C PRO A 510 33.55 -1.88 -14.79
N VAL A 511 32.49 -1.77 -15.58
CA VAL A 511 31.08 -1.80 -15.22
C VAL A 511 30.84 -2.72 -14.01
N GLN A 512 30.76 -2.17 -12.80
CA GLN A 512 29.93 -2.79 -11.77
C GLN A 512 28.51 -2.67 -12.29
N LEU A 513 28.03 -3.76 -12.90
CA LEU A 513 26.64 -3.98 -13.26
C LEU A 513 25.82 -3.95 -11.97
N VAL A 514 25.52 -2.74 -11.47
CA VAL A 514 24.50 -2.59 -10.45
C VAL A 514 23.18 -2.68 -11.18
N SER A 515 22.76 -3.92 -11.32
CA SER A 515 21.48 -4.29 -11.86
C SER A 515 20.33 -3.73 -11.04
N THR A 516 19.16 -3.63 -11.67
CA THR A 516 17.81 -3.52 -11.06
C THR A 516 17.43 -4.74 -10.21
N TRP A 517 18.38 -5.66 -10.02
CA TRP A 517 18.35 -6.62 -8.95
C TRP A 517 18.90 -5.87 -7.74
N THR A 518 18.10 -5.65 -6.70
CA THR A 518 18.62 -5.96 -5.36
C THR A 518 19.16 -7.36 -5.54
N PRO A 519 20.48 -7.60 -5.48
CA PRO A 519 20.98 -8.90 -5.83
C PRO A 519 20.53 -9.82 -4.69
N LYS A 520 19.41 -10.54 -4.90
CA LYS A 520 19.14 -11.85 -4.27
C LYS A 520 20.15 -12.90 -4.76
N PHE A 521 21.10 -12.48 -5.59
CA PHE A 521 21.98 -13.28 -6.43
C PHE A 521 23.37 -12.64 -6.47
N PHE A 522 24.40 -13.46 -6.29
CA PHE A 522 25.76 -13.17 -6.75
C PHE A 522 26.07 -14.15 -7.88
N SER A 523 26.36 -13.69 -9.10
CA SER A 523 26.85 -14.59 -10.15
C SER A 523 28.22 -15.13 -9.78
N GLY A 524 28.34 -16.45 -9.66
CA GLY A 524 29.61 -17.15 -9.73
C GLY A 524 30.18 -17.71 -8.43
N GLY A 525 29.58 -17.44 -7.26
CA GLY A 525 30.06 -17.98 -5.98
C GLY A 525 29.48 -19.36 -5.65
N THR A 526 30.34 -20.35 -5.40
CA THR A 526 30.00 -21.58 -4.67
C THR A 526 30.06 -21.30 -3.17
N CYS A 527 29.36 -22.09 -2.35
CA CYS A 527 29.41 -21.93 -0.89
C CYS A 527 30.72 -22.43 -0.24
N ASP A 528 31.83 -22.47 -1.01
CA ASP A 528 33.14 -22.96 -0.55
C ASP A 528 33.98 -21.80 0.04
N SER A 529 34.67 -22.05 1.16
CA SER A 529 35.23 -21.02 2.04
C SER A 529 36.67 -20.59 1.74
N ASN A 530 37.24 -21.03 0.62
CA ASN A 530 38.70 -21.02 0.42
C ASN A 530 39.25 -19.96 -0.56
N GLU A 531 38.44 -19.02 -1.06
CA GLU A 531 38.99 -17.89 -1.84
C GLU A 531 39.47 -16.75 -0.92
N PRO A 532 40.70 -16.20 -1.10
CA PRO A 532 41.30 -15.28 -0.13
C PRO A 532 40.89 -13.81 -0.26
N ASP A 533 40.22 -13.38 -1.33
CA ASP A 533 40.04 -11.96 -1.64
C ASP A 533 38.57 -11.53 -1.77
N PHE A 534 38.29 -10.34 -1.23
CA PHE A 534 37.10 -9.47 -1.40
C PHE A 534 35.87 -9.59 -0.48
N ILE A 535 35.29 -8.41 -0.26
CA ILE A 535 34.00 -8.03 0.35
C ILE A 535 32.85 -8.99 -0.01
N ALA A 536 32.90 -9.64 -1.17
CA ALA A 536 31.95 -10.64 -1.66
C ALA A 536 31.71 -11.83 -0.70
N ILE A 537 32.70 -12.22 0.12
CA ILE A 537 32.57 -13.39 1.03
C ILE A 537 31.57 -13.12 2.16
N LYS A 538 31.47 -11.88 2.67
CA LYS A 538 30.45 -11.52 3.68
C LYS A 538 29.05 -11.46 3.08
N GLU A 539 28.93 -11.13 1.80
CA GLU A 539 27.66 -11.05 1.08
C GLU A 539 27.16 -12.45 0.69
N LEU A 540 28.05 -13.34 0.27
CA LEU A 540 27.76 -14.76 -0.05
C LEU A 540 27.31 -15.58 1.16
N ARG A 541 27.85 -15.33 2.37
CA ARG A 541 27.47 -16.08 3.59
C ARG A 541 25.98 -15.95 3.95
N GLY A 542 25.38 -14.77 3.70
CA GLY A 542 23.93 -14.57 3.90
C GLY A 542 23.06 -15.36 2.92
N TYR A 543 23.60 -15.76 1.76
CA TYR A 543 22.91 -16.55 0.73
C TYR A 543 23.25 -18.05 0.76
N CYS A 544 24.31 -18.44 1.46
CA CYS A 544 24.70 -19.84 1.65
C CYS A 544 24.21 -20.44 2.98
N GLY A 545 24.03 -19.63 4.03
CA GLY A 545 23.58 -20.10 5.35
C GLY A 545 24.54 -21.16 5.88
N ASP A 546 24.03 -22.32 6.30
CA ASP A 546 24.85 -23.41 6.87
C ASP A 546 25.54 -24.29 5.80
N ARG A 547 25.39 -23.97 4.50
CA ARG A 547 26.04 -24.73 3.42
C ARG A 547 27.55 -24.56 3.44
N LYS A 548 28.26 -25.68 3.28
CA LYS A 548 29.73 -25.72 3.16
C LYS A 548 30.22 -25.84 1.71
N SER A 549 29.32 -26.16 0.77
CA SER A 549 29.61 -26.32 -0.67
C SER A 549 28.30 -26.33 -1.47
N GLY A 550 28.39 -26.24 -2.80
CA GLY A 550 27.24 -26.21 -3.73
C GLY A 550 26.90 -24.80 -4.25
N PRO A 551 25.94 -24.69 -5.20
CA PRO A 551 25.52 -23.41 -5.74
C PRO A 551 24.84 -22.53 -4.67
N SER A 552 25.04 -21.22 -4.75
CA SER A 552 24.48 -20.23 -3.81
C SER A 552 23.01 -19.88 -4.04
N TYR A 553 22.34 -20.55 -4.98
CA TYR A 553 20.99 -20.22 -5.41
C TYR A 553 20.14 -21.47 -5.58
N ILE A 554 18.85 -21.31 -5.30
CA ILE A 554 17.87 -22.39 -5.38
C ILE A 554 17.16 -22.30 -6.73
N PRO A 555 16.92 -23.43 -7.46
CA PRO A 555 15.96 -23.52 -8.55
C PRO A 555 14.53 -23.37 -8.01
N ALA A 556 14.24 -22.12 -7.63
CA ALA A 556 13.09 -21.35 -8.04
C ALA A 556 11.70 -21.71 -7.47
N PRO A 557 11.38 -21.10 -6.30
CA PRO A 557 10.01 -20.69 -5.97
C PRO A 557 9.79 -19.16 -5.90
N TRP A 558 10.86 -18.38 -5.70
CA TRP A 558 10.90 -16.92 -5.50
C TRP A 558 10.23 -16.05 -6.58
N ARG A 559 9.78 -16.66 -7.68
CA ARG A 559 9.22 -15.99 -8.84
C ARG A 559 7.74 -16.27 -9.07
N SER A 560 7.15 -17.21 -8.32
CA SER A 560 5.70 -17.39 -8.35
C SER A 560 5.02 -16.28 -7.55
N LEU A 561 3.83 -15.85 -7.99
CA LEU A 561 3.12 -14.79 -7.29
C LEU A 561 2.73 -15.20 -5.86
N ILE A 562 2.33 -16.46 -5.66
CA ILE A 562 1.94 -16.96 -4.32
C ILE A 562 3.15 -17.00 -3.38
N TYR A 563 4.32 -17.47 -3.83
CA TYR A 563 5.51 -17.52 -2.98
C TYR A 563 5.99 -16.11 -2.63
N ARG A 564 6.05 -15.19 -3.61
CA ARG A 564 6.48 -13.81 -3.38
C ARG A 564 5.67 -13.11 -2.28
N ASN A 565 4.36 -13.32 -2.26
CA ASN A 565 3.51 -12.72 -1.24
C ASN A 565 3.74 -13.31 0.17
N VAL A 566 4.30 -14.51 0.32
CA VAL A 566 4.60 -15.13 1.63
C VAL A 566 6.09 -15.13 1.98
N ASP A 567 6.99 -14.76 1.07
CA ASP A 567 8.46 -14.83 1.28
C ASP A 567 8.98 -13.75 2.23
N ALA A 568 8.28 -12.61 2.30
CA ALA A 568 8.67 -11.47 3.10
C ALA A 568 7.59 -11.12 4.14
N PRO A 569 8.00 -10.63 5.33
CA PRO A 569 7.08 -10.14 6.36
C PRO A 569 6.39 -8.81 6.01
N PHE A 570 6.67 -8.22 4.84
CA PHE A 570 6.20 -6.91 4.46
C PHE A 570 6.03 -6.75 2.96
N PRO A 571 5.31 -5.71 2.53
CA PRO A 571 5.21 -5.41 1.11
C PRO A 571 6.52 -4.88 0.55
N TYR A 572 6.98 -5.48 -0.53
CA TYR A 572 8.21 -5.10 -1.22
C TYR A 572 7.96 -4.98 -2.71
N ILE A 573 8.90 -4.42 -3.46
CA ILE A 573 8.84 -4.38 -4.93
C ILE A 573 9.89 -5.33 -5.49
N ASP A 574 9.51 -6.08 -6.51
CA ASP A 574 10.42 -6.94 -7.27
C ASP A 574 9.96 -6.95 -8.73
N ASP A 575 10.90 -6.89 -9.67
CA ASP A 575 10.64 -6.82 -11.12
C ASP A 575 9.56 -5.79 -11.52
N PHE A 576 9.61 -4.59 -10.93
CA PHE A 576 8.67 -3.47 -11.12
C PHE A 576 7.22 -3.73 -10.65
N VAL A 577 7.03 -4.72 -9.78
CA VAL A 577 5.72 -5.10 -9.24
C VAL A 577 5.74 -5.00 -7.72
N PRO A 578 4.79 -4.29 -7.08
CA PRO A 578 4.64 -4.38 -5.65
C PRO A 578 4.14 -5.78 -5.30
N PHE A 579 4.57 -6.37 -4.20
CA PHE A 579 4.08 -7.63 -3.66
C PHE A 579 3.63 -7.38 -2.23
N PRO A 580 2.34 -7.51 -1.90
CA PRO A 580 1.88 -7.39 -0.53
C PRO A 580 2.35 -8.60 0.28
N HIS A 581 2.63 -8.39 1.57
CA HIS A 581 2.75 -9.48 2.51
C HIS A 581 1.41 -10.19 2.70
N MET A 582 1.44 -11.52 2.71
CA MET A 582 0.32 -12.38 3.00
C MET A 582 0.68 -13.39 4.11
N PRO A 583 -0.25 -13.66 5.05
CA PRO A 583 -1.58 -13.07 5.15
C PRO A 583 -1.58 -11.62 5.67
N MET A 584 -2.20 -10.69 4.92
CA MET A 584 -2.11 -9.24 5.16
C MET A 584 -2.69 -8.76 6.51
N ASN A 585 -3.65 -9.50 7.08
CA ASN A 585 -4.35 -9.16 8.32
C ASN A 585 -4.02 -10.10 9.49
N SER A 586 -2.91 -10.84 9.38
CA SER A 586 -2.38 -11.61 10.50
C SER A 586 -1.53 -10.71 11.41
N PRO A 587 -1.63 -10.81 12.75
CA PRO A 587 -0.61 -10.26 13.62
C PRO A 587 0.67 -11.08 13.40
N GLY A 588 1.67 -10.53 12.70
CA GLY A 588 2.97 -11.18 12.51
C GLY A 588 3.16 -11.92 11.18
N PHE A 589 4.36 -12.49 11.02
CA PHE A 589 4.81 -13.25 9.85
C PHE A 589 5.00 -14.74 10.16
N ASP A 590 4.23 -15.61 9.50
CA ASP A 590 4.47 -17.06 9.59
C ASP A 590 5.65 -17.46 8.69
N CYS A 591 6.83 -17.57 9.28
CA CYS A 591 8.03 -17.96 8.53
C CYS A 591 7.97 -19.37 7.92
N ARG A 592 6.98 -20.20 8.27
CA ARG A 592 6.75 -21.51 7.65
C ARG A 592 5.99 -21.40 6.33
N ALA A 593 5.23 -20.31 6.11
CA ALA A 593 4.46 -20.11 4.89
C ALA A 593 5.34 -20.19 3.61
N PRO A 594 6.51 -19.51 3.52
CA PRO A 594 7.40 -19.70 2.38
C PRO A 594 7.87 -21.14 2.22
N ARG A 595 8.15 -21.87 3.31
CA ARG A 595 8.53 -23.30 3.28
C ARG A 595 7.42 -24.15 2.67
N ILE A 596 6.21 -24.03 3.19
CA ILE A 596 5.04 -24.81 2.73
C ILE A 596 4.74 -24.54 1.26
N MET A 597 4.69 -23.27 0.86
CA MET A 597 4.41 -22.88 -0.53
C MET A 597 5.56 -23.25 -1.48
N GLY A 598 6.80 -23.08 -1.02
CA GLY A 598 8.00 -23.44 -1.78
C GLY A 598 8.11 -24.95 -2.01
N GLU A 599 7.87 -25.78 -0.99
CA GLU A 599 7.89 -27.24 -1.16
C GLU A 599 6.85 -27.74 -2.16
N TRP A 600 5.63 -27.17 -2.11
CA TRP A 600 4.60 -27.47 -3.09
C TRP A 600 5.05 -27.14 -4.50
N MET A 601 5.49 -25.90 -4.74
CA MET A 601 5.81 -25.41 -6.09
C MET A 601 7.05 -26.06 -6.68
N VAL A 602 8.11 -26.24 -5.88
CA VAL A 602 9.38 -26.84 -6.32
C VAL A 602 9.21 -28.34 -6.58
N GLY A 603 8.33 -29.00 -5.82
CA GLY A 603 8.09 -30.44 -5.89
C GLY A 603 7.18 -30.91 -7.03
N LEU A 604 6.67 -30.01 -7.89
CA LEU A 604 5.81 -30.40 -9.00
C LEU A 604 6.62 -31.07 -10.15
N PRO A 605 6.20 -32.24 -10.65
CA PRO A 605 6.80 -32.85 -11.85
C PRO A 605 6.51 -32.00 -13.10
N ALA A 606 7.56 -31.41 -13.66
CA ALA A 606 7.48 -30.53 -14.81
C ALA A 606 8.76 -30.58 -15.65
N ILE A 607 8.63 -30.23 -16.92
CA ILE A 607 9.73 -30.11 -17.89
C ILE A 607 9.74 -28.72 -18.51
N ARG A 608 10.90 -28.25 -18.99
CA ARG A 608 11.00 -27.01 -19.76
C ARG A 608 10.25 -27.13 -21.08
N LYS A 609 9.56 -26.06 -21.48
CA LYS A 609 8.88 -25.95 -22.78
C LYS A 609 9.89 -25.85 -23.92
N ASN A 610 11.00 -25.13 -23.74
CA ASN A 610 12.09 -25.09 -24.73
C ASN A 610 12.95 -26.37 -24.63
N PRO A 611 12.91 -27.30 -25.62
CA PRO A 611 13.70 -28.52 -25.59
C PRO A 611 15.20 -28.28 -25.87
N ASN A 612 15.55 -27.14 -26.46
CA ASN A 612 16.93 -26.75 -26.80
C ASN A 612 17.66 -26.10 -25.61
N ALA A 613 16.94 -25.65 -24.58
CA ALA A 613 17.49 -25.12 -23.33
C ALA A 613 18.05 -26.23 -22.39
N ARG A 614 18.41 -27.40 -22.93
CA ARG A 614 18.95 -28.56 -22.17
C ARG A 614 20.43 -28.42 -21.82
N THR A 615 21.18 -27.56 -22.50
CA THR A 615 22.64 -27.38 -22.30
C THR A 615 22.97 -26.36 -21.21
N THR A 616 22.06 -25.43 -20.93
CA THR A 616 22.06 -24.62 -19.71
C THR A 616 21.36 -25.40 -18.62
N PRO A 617 22.06 -25.77 -17.52
CA PRO A 617 21.40 -26.36 -16.37
C PRO A 617 20.15 -25.58 -15.96
N GLU A 618 19.20 -26.25 -15.29
CA GLU A 618 17.97 -25.60 -14.81
C GLU A 618 18.23 -24.31 -14.01
N HIS A 619 19.45 -24.28 -13.45
CA HIS A 619 20.05 -23.31 -12.57
C HIS A 619 20.97 -22.28 -13.29
N ALA A 620 21.46 -22.53 -14.51
CA ALA A 620 22.38 -21.64 -15.21
C ALA A 620 21.63 -20.55 -15.98
N PHE A 621 21.52 -19.36 -15.37
CA PHE A 621 21.14 -18.14 -16.07
C PHE A 621 22.29 -17.64 -16.93
N SER A 622 22.10 -17.58 -18.24
CA SER A 622 22.89 -16.69 -19.09
C SER A 622 22.34 -15.28 -18.94
N VAL A 623 23.15 -14.36 -18.42
CA VAL A 623 22.95 -12.93 -18.64
C VAL A 623 22.80 -12.75 -20.16
N PRO A 624 21.80 -12.03 -20.69
CA PRO A 624 21.75 -11.76 -22.12
C PRO A 624 22.94 -10.88 -22.47
N ARG A 625 24.08 -11.50 -22.81
CA ARG A 625 25.27 -10.80 -23.28
C ARG A 625 25.19 -10.45 -24.76
N SER A 626 24.14 -10.89 -25.45
CA SER A 626 24.00 -10.62 -26.88
C SER A 626 22.56 -10.64 -27.32
N THR A 627 22.25 -9.72 -28.23
CA THR A 627 21.08 -9.65 -29.10
C THR A 627 20.94 -10.83 -30.08
N HIS A 628 21.58 -11.97 -29.80
CA HIS A 628 21.54 -13.14 -30.68
C HIS A 628 20.45 -14.11 -30.22
N ASP A 629 19.42 -14.15 -31.06
CA ASP A 629 18.31 -15.10 -31.05
C ASP A 629 18.79 -16.47 -31.58
N ASP A 630 19.74 -17.10 -30.87
CA ASP A 630 20.32 -18.40 -31.27
C ASP A 630 19.44 -19.62 -30.89
N GLY A 631 18.23 -19.36 -30.39
CA GLY A 631 17.26 -20.37 -29.96
C GLY A 631 17.59 -21.04 -28.61
N SER A 632 18.63 -20.60 -27.90
CA SER A 632 19.02 -21.14 -26.58
C SER A 632 18.33 -20.46 -25.39
N SER A 633 17.68 -19.30 -25.59
CA SER A 633 17.00 -18.51 -24.55
C SER A 633 15.56 -18.97 -24.29
N GLU A 634 15.10 -18.88 -23.03
CA GLU A 634 13.76 -19.27 -22.62
C GLU A 634 12.84 -18.03 -22.54
N ASN A 635 12.12 -17.72 -23.63
CA ASN A 635 11.30 -16.50 -23.74
C ASN A 635 9.84 -16.65 -23.22
N TYR A 636 9.50 -17.76 -22.56
CA TYR A 636 8.13 -17.98 -22.09
C TYR A 636 7.92 -17.40 -20.68
N ALA A 637 6.84 -16.63 -20.50
CA ALA A 637 6.42 -16.16 -19.17
C ALA A 637 6.18 -17.32 -18.17
N GLN A 638 5.68 -18.45 -18.69
CA GLN A 638 5.64 -19.76 -18.02
C GLN A 638 6.53 -20.74 -18.77
N PRO A 639 7.78 -20.98 -18.32
CA PRO A 639 8.73 -21.84 -19.02
C PRO A 639 8.55 -23.34 -18.77
N TYR A 640 7.69 -23.72 -17.82
CA TYR A 640 7.44 -25.12 -17.48
C TYR A 640 6.10 -25.61 -18.05
N ALA A 641 6.10 -26.87 -18.49
CA ALA A 641 4.91 -27.66 -18.76
C ALA A 641 4.81 -28.79 -17.73
N GLU A 642 3.64 -28.96 -17.14
CA GLU A 642 3.37 -30.03 -16.18
C GLU A 642 3.46 -31.39 -16.87
N VAL A 643 3.97 -32.39 -16.15
CA VAL A 643 4.03 -33.78 -16.61
C VAL A 643 3.22 -34.63 -15.64
N GLY A 644 2.08 -35.15 -16.12
CA GLY A 644 1.21 -36.02 -15.33
C GLY A 644 1.67 -37.48 -15.31
N PRO A 645 1.17 -38.31 -14.37
CA PRO A 645 1.57 -39.72 -14.21
C PRO A 645 1.37 -40.62 -15.44
N ALA A 646 0.48 -40.23 -16.37
CA ALA A 646 0.23 -40.98 -17.61
C ALA A 646 1.25 -40.68 -18.73
N ASP A 647 2.11 -39.66 -18.56
CA ASP A 647 3.13 -39.28 -19.54
C ASP A 647 4.39 -40.14 -19.39
N THR A 648 4.97 -40.59 -20.50
CA THR A 648 6.18 -41.44 -20.50
C THR A 648 7.41 -40.75 -19.88
N ARG A 649 7.39 -39.41 -19.77
CA ARG A 649 8.46 -38.60 -19.18
C ARG A 649 8.29 -38.39 -17.67
N TYR A 650 7.21 -38.88 -17.07
CA TYR A 650 6.86 -38.61 -15.67
C TYR A 650 7.97 -38.99 -14.69
N GLU A 651 8.55 -40.18 -14.81
CA GLU A 651 9.62 -40.63 -13.90
C GLU A 651 10.85 -39.71 -13.95
N SER A 652 11.22 -39.24 -15.15
CA SER A 652 12.32 -38.28 -15.31
C SER A 652 11.96 -36.93 -14.67
N ALA A 653 10.75 -36.42 -14.92
CA ALA A 653 10.28 -35.16 -14.36
C ALA A 653 10.16 -35.20 -12.83
N LEU A 654 9.74 -36.34 -12.28
CA LEU A 654 9.65 -36.60 -10.85
C LEU A 654 11.02 -36.63 -10.20
N ASN A 655 12.03 -37.24 -10.84
CA ASN A 655 13.40 -37.23 -10.36
C ASN A 655 13.99 -35.81 -10.37
N SER A 656 13.77 -35.05 -11.43
CA SER A 656 14.15 -33.63 -11.47
C SER A 656 13.47 -32.82 -10.36
N ALA A 657 12.18 -33.05 -10.09
CA ALA A 657 11.47 -32.40 -8.98
C ALA A 657 12.08 -32.74 -7.61
N LYS A 658 12.47 -34.00 -7.38
CA LYS A 658 13.17 -34.42 -6.15
C LYS A 658 14.51 -33.70 -5.99
N ASP A 659 15.27 -33.53 -7.06
CA ASP A 659 16.55 -32.84 -7.02
C ASP A 659 16.39 -31.34 -6.76
N ARG A 660 15.39 -30.69 -7.38
CA ARG A 660 15.05 -29.29 -7.06
C ARG A 660 14.63 -29.13 -5.59
N LEU A 661 13.83 -30.06 -5.07
CA LEU A 661 13.37 -30.00 -3.68
C LEU A 661 14.51 -30.20 -2.69
N ARG A 662 15.45 -31.12 -2.97
CA ARG A 662 16.68 -31.31 -2.20
C ARG A 662 17.50 -30.02 -2.14
N GLU A 663 17.61 -29.35 -3.28
CA GLU A 663 18.31 -28.08 -3.39
C GLU A 663 17.59 -26.96 -2.60
N TYR A 664 16.27 -26.85 -2.73
CA TYR A 664 15.47 -25.90 -1.94
C TYR A 664 15.64 -26.08 -0.43
N ARG A 665 15.53 -27.32 0.06
CA ARG A 665 15.68 -27.65 1.48
C ARG A 665 17.07 -27.36 2.02
N GLY A 666 18.09 -27.46 1.19
CA GLY A 666 19.46 -27.13 1.57
C GLY A 666 19.73 -25.62 1.67
N GLY A 667 18.89 -24.76 1.10
CA GLY A 667 19.14 -23.32 1.00
C GLY A 667 18.72 -22.51 2.23
N VAL A 668 19.24 -21.28 2.34
CA VAL A 668 19.06 -20.40 3.52
C VAL A 668 17.60 -20.06 3.81
N ARG A 669 16.80 -19.90 2.76
CA ARG A 669 15.37 -19.58 2.93
C ARG A 669 14.60 -20.68 3.63
N TYR A 670 15.01 -21.94 3.42
CA TYR A 670 14.37 -23.06 4.08
C TYR A 670 14.79 -23.18 5.54
N SER A 671 16.06 -22.92 5.86
CA SER A 671 16.61 -23.00 7.22
C SER A 671 16.44 -21.74 8.08
N TYR A 672 15.89 -20.66 7.49
CA TYR A 672 15.58 -19.39 8.17
C TYR A 672 14.53 -19.55 9.29
N CYS A 673 13.52 -20.38 9.06
CA CYS A 673 12.46 -20.61 10.05
C CYS A 673 12.78 -21.83 10.90
N GLU A 674 12.84 -21.66 12.22
CA GLU A 674 12.95 -22.77 13.17
C GLU A 674 11.76 -23.73 13.05
N GLU A 675 11.95 -25.00 13.42
CA GLU A 675 10.83 -25.96 13.48
C GLU A 675 9.86 -25.62 14.63
N SER A 676 10.37 -25.02 15.71
CA SER A 676 9.56 -24.35 16.71
C SER A 676 9.02 -23.03 16.14
N LEU A 677 7.69 -22.86 16.15
CA LEU A 677 7.00 -21.62 15.79
C LEU A 677 7.76 -20.41 16.34
N SER A 678 8.30 -19.57 15.45
CA SER A 678 8.90 -18.30 15.87
C SER A 678 7.83 -17.51 16.65
N PRO A 679 8.03 -17.22 17.95
CA PRO A 679 6.92 -16.94 18.83
C PRO A 679 6.31 -15.53 18.75
N ASP A 680 6.86 -14.57 17.99
CA ASP A 680 6.44 -13.17 18.10
C ASP A 680 6.79 -12.27 16.91
N ILE A 681 6.05 -11.15 16.84
CA ILE A 681 6.45 -9.83 16.34
C ILE A 681 7.88 -9.55 16.83
N TYR A 682 8.85 -9.84 15.96
CA TYR A 682 10.26 -9.70 16.29
C TYR A 682 10.76 -8.34 15.82
N ASP A 683 10.96 -7.42 16.76
CA ASP A 683 11.62 -6.14 16.55
C ASP A 683 13.10 -6.23 16.99
N PRO A 684 14.07 -6.25 16.06
CA PRO A 684 15.49 -6.23 16.38
C PRO A 684 16.03 -4.88 16.88
N VAL A 685 15.31 -3.75 16.74
CA VAL A 685 15.85 -2.40 16.99
C VAL A 685 14.89 -1.56 17.82
N ILE A 686 15.08 -1.56 19.13
CA ILE A 686 14.47 -0.59 20.04
C ILE A 686 15.31 0.71 19.93
N PRO A 687 14.78 1.83 19.40
CA PRO A 687 15.57 3.06 19.32
C PRO A 687 15.97 3.56 20.70
N ASP A 688 17.17 4.12 20.79
CA ASP A 688 17.70 4.77 21.99
C ASP A 688 16.84 5.99 22.36
N GLY A 689 15.85 5.78 23.23
CA GLY A 689 15.21 6.83 24.03
C GLY A 689 14.13 7.67 23.33
N GLY A 690 12.87 7.39 23.65
CA GLY A 690 11.80 8.39 23.77
C GLY A 690 11.15 8.94 22.49
N SER A 691 11.74 8.78 21.31
CA SER A 691 11.06 9.12 20.05
C SER A 691 10.30 7.91 19.51
N VAL A 692 9.03 8.10 19.15
CA VAL A 692 8.28 7.21 18.26
C VAL A 692 9.22 6.73 17.16
N TYR A 693 9.54 5.44 17.17
CA TYR A 693 10.34 4.83 16.11
C TYR A 693 9.65 5.12 14.77
N ARG A 694 10.35 5.78 13.86
CA ARG A 694 9.91 5.94 12.48
C ARG A 694 10.95 5.24 11.62
N PRO A 695 10.63 4.10 11.00
CA PRO A 695 11.51 3.55 9.99
C PRO A 695 11.74 4.63 8.93
N ASP A 696 12.99 4.82 8.55
CA ASP A 696 13.39 5.81 7.56
C ASP A 696 13.38 5.13 6.17
N PRO A 697 12.36 5.39 5.32
CA PRO A 697 12.27 4.84 3.97
C PRO A 697 13.45 5.23 3.07
N GLU A 698 14.18 6.32 3.35
CA GLU A 698 15.41 6.68 2.62
C GLU A 698 16.58 5.78 3.05
N ARG A 699 16.69 5.43 4.34
CA ARG A 699 17.74 4.54 4.86
C ARG A 699 17.72 3.13 4.27
N TYR A 700 16.55 2.65 3.85
CA TYR A 700 16.39 1.38 3.14
C TYR A 700 16.83 1.44 1.66
N LEU A 701 16.94 2.64 1.08
CA LEU A 701 17.23 2.85 -0.35
C LEU A 701 18.64 3.39 -0.62
N THR A 702 19.29 4.09 0.33
CA THR A 702 20.51 4.87 0.03
C THR A 702 21.80 4.46 0.74
N GLU A 703 21.76 3.68 1.83
CA GLU A 703 23.01 3.17 2.41
C GLU A 703 23.44 1.94 1.61
N SER A 704 24.48 2.13 0.77
CA SER A 704 25.27 1.05 0.20
C SER A 704 25.41 -0.10 1.19
N LEU A 705 24.76 -1.24 0.93
CA LEU A 705 25.08 -2.55 1.47
C LEU A 705 25.69 -2.52 2.88
N GLY A 706 24.93 -2.00 3.85
CA GLY A 706 25.29 -2.10 5.26
C GLY A 706 25.55 -3.57 5.65
N ALA A 707 26.36 -3.79 6.68
CA ALA A 707 26.69 -5.14 7.16
C ALA A 707 25.41 -5.96 7.42
N SER A 708 25.40 -7.22 6.98
CA SER A 708 24.28 -8.14 7.23
C SER A 708 23.92 -8.16 8.71
N VAL A 709 22.64 -7.96 9.05
CA VAL A 709 22.17 -8.02 10.43
C VAL A 709 22.30 -9.47 10.91
N VAL A 710 23.04 -9.66 11.99
CA VAL A 710 23.16 -10.96 12.67
C VAL A 710 21.79 -11.37 13.17
N ASP A 711 21.39 -12.63 12.95
CA ASP A 711 20.16 -13.18 13.52
C ASP A 711 20.26 -13.07 15.05
N PRO A 712 19.41 -12.25 15.68
CA PRO A 712 19.54 -11.97 17.11
C PRO A 712 19.10 -13.14 18.00
N ARG A 713 18.54 -14.23 17.45
CA ARG A 713 18.36 -15.51 18.16
C ARG A 713 19.49 -16.49 17.90
N ARG A 714 20.20 -16.34 16.79
CA ARG A 714 21.29 -17.21 16.34
C ARG A 714 22.46 -16.33 15.90
N ASN A 715 23.28 -15.95 16.86
CA ASN A 715 24.39 -15.02 16.64
C ASN A 715 25.46 -15.51 15.63
N ASP A 716 25.36 -16.77 15.21
CA ASP A 716 26.13 -17.43 14.17
C ASP A 716 25.51 -17.31 12.75
N ARG A 717 24.30 -16.74 12.63
CA ARG A 717 23.55 -16.60 11.38
C ARG A 717 23.31 -15.15 11.00
N PHE A 718 22.96 -14.92 9.73
CA PHE A 718 22.64 -13.60 9.19
C PHE A 718 21.23 -13.60 8.58
N LEU A 719 20.48 -12.51 8.78
CA LEU A 719 19.20 -12.30 8.11
C LEU A 719 19.44 -12.00 6.62
N PRO A 720 18.58 -12.50 5.70
CA PRO A 720 18.68 -12.17 4.28
C PRO A 720 18.59 -10.65 4.04
N ARG A 721 19.47 -10.09 3.20
CA ARG A 721 19.49 -8.66 2.85
C ARG A 721 18.30 -8.32 1.94
N LEU A 722 17.17 -7.94 2.52
CA LEU A 722 15.97 -7.55 1.78
C LEU A 722 15.54 -6.08 2.00
N GLY A 723 16.39 -5.24 2.61
CA GLY A 723 16.02 -3.85 2.93
C GLY A 723 14.79 -3.78 3.84
N ILE A 724 14.78 -4.60 4.90
CA ILE A 724 13.58 -4.93 5.70
C ILE A 724 13.32 -3.86 6.78
N PRO A 725 12.12 -3.26 6.85
CA PRO A 725 11.71 -2.49 8.01
C PRO A 725 11.45 -3.40 9.21
N TYR A 726 11.95 -3.00 10.37
CA TYR A 726 12.05 -3.82 11.57
C TYR A 726 10.69 -4.11 12.26
N HIS A 727 9.58 -3.45 11.85
CA HIS A 727 8.21 -3.65 12.37
C HIS A 727 7.14 -4.02 11.34
N SER A 728 7.55 -4.34 10.12
CA SER A 728 6.66 -4.29 8.96
C SER A 728 5.57 -5.37 8.84
N HIS A 729 5.49 -6.30 9.79
CA HIS A 729 4.45 -7.34 9.85
C HIS A 729 3.15 -6.87 10.56
N TRP A 730 3.16 -5.73 11.25
CA TRP A 730 1.96 -5.13 11.84
C TRP A 730 2.08 -3.62 11.98
N PHE A 731 1.02 -2.90 11.61
CA PHE A 731 0.96 -1.44 11.69
C PHE A 731 -0.46 -1.00 12.03
N ASN A 732 -0.61 0.20 12.62
CA ASN A 732 -1.91 0.76 12.93
C ASN A 732 -2.62 1.18 11.63
N TYR A 733 -3.56 0.36 11.17
CA TYR A 733 -4.30 0.63 9.95
C TYR A 733 -5.57 1.43 10.26
N ASP A 734 -5.49 2.73 9.98
CA ASP A 734 -6.64 3.63 10.05
C ASP A 734 -6.86 4.34 8.70
N PRO A 735 -7.70 3.77 7.82
CA PRO A 735 -8.09 4.38 6.56
C PRO A 735 -9.19 5.43 6.73
N THR A 736 -9.68 5.71 7.94
CA THR A 736 -10.81 6.62 8.18
C THR A 736 -10.38 8.09 8.17
N ASP A 737 -11.32 8.97 7.83
CA ASP A 737 -11.13 10.41 7.89
C ASP A 737 -11.77 10.99 9.16
N PRO A 738 -11.21 12.08 9.73
CA PRO A 738 -11.77 12.69 10.92
C PRO A 738 -13.24 13.10 10.72
N PRO A 739 -14.06 13.11 11.78
CA PRO A 739 -15.44 13.57 11.68
C PRO A 739 -15.47 15.06 11.30
N ASP A 740 -16.63 15.50 10.80
CA ASP A 740 -16.83 16.92 10.47
C ASP A 740 -16.55 17.83 11.68
N PRO A 741 -15.94 19.01 11.47
CA PRO A 741 -15.65 19.62 10.17
C PRO A 741 -14.37 19.11 9.51
N TRP A 742 -14.40 18.95 8.17
CA TRP A 742 -13.20 18.66 7.39
C TRP A 742 -12.14 19.76 7.57
N VAL A 743 -10.89 19.34 7.72
CA VAL A 743 -9.73 20.23 7.84
C VAL A 743 -8.63 19.80 6.87
N PRO A 744 -7.85 20.75 6.30
CA PRO A 744 -6.72 20.41 5.46
C PRO A 744 -5.68 19.64 6.26
N ARG A 745 -4.99 18.70 5.61
CA ARG A 745 -3.89 17.93 6.25
C ARG A 745 -2.76 18.82 6.78
N ARG A 746 -2.62 20.00 6.19
CA ARG A 746 -1.58 21.00 6.48
C ARG A 746 -2.27 22.30 6.91
N PRO A 747 -2.19 22.71 8.19
CA PRO A 747 -2.86 23.92 8.68
C PRO A 747 -2.20 25.21 8.16
N ASP A 748 -0.96 25.13 7.70
CA ASP A 748 -0.16 26.23 7.15
C ASP A 748 -0.38 26.45 5.64
N TRP A 749 -1.35 25.75 5.04
CA TRP A 749 -1.64 25.85 3.60
C TRP A 749 -1.80 27.30 3.12
N ARG A 750 -2.42 28.19 3.91
CA ARG A 750 -2.71 29.57 3.51
C ARG A 750 -1.43 30.37 3.27
N ALA A 751 -0.41 30.17 4.11
CA ALA A 751 0.88 30.82 3.96
C ALA A 751 1.53 30.49 2.61
N ILE A 752 1.36 29.25 2.13
CA ILE A 752 2.02 28.75 0.92
C ILE A 752 1.17 29.04 -0.31
N VAL A 753 -0.11 28.68 -0.27
CA VAL A 753 -1.03 28.71 -1.42
C VAL A 753 -1.58 30.10 -1.71
N VAL A 754 -1.74 30.93 -0.67
CA VAL A 754 -2.34 32.27 -0.80
C VAL A 754 -1.29 33.37 -0.65
N GLU A 755 -0.44 33.28 0.38
CA GLU A 755 0.57 34.31 0.66
C GLU A 755 1.88 34.13 -0.11
N GLY A 756 2.07 33.00 -0.81
CA GLY A 756 3.27 32.72 -1.62
C GLY A 756 4.54 32.50 -0.80
N LYS A 757 4.43 32.20 0.50
CA LYS A 757 5.60 31.90 1.32
C LYS A 757 6.19 30.55 0.88
N PRO A 758 7.52 30.46 0.67
CA PRO A 758 8.16 29.19 0.38
C PRO A 758 7.86 28.16 1.47
N ASP A 759 7.50 26.96 1.07
CA ASP A 759 7.28 25.86 2.01
C ASP A 759 8.62 25.44 2.61
N SER A 760 8.90 25.89 3.83
CA SER A 760 10.11 25.58 4.60
C SER A 760 9.95 24.33 5.46
N SER A 761 8.82 23.63 5.37
CA SER A 761 8.60 22.43 6.17
C SER A 761 9.46 21.30 5.65
N VAL A 762 10.12 20.61 6.57
CA VAL A 762 11.01 19.50 6.27
C VAL A 762 10.22 18.21 6.17
N PRO A 763 10.17 17.54 5.00
CA PRO A 763 9.78 16.14 4.95
C PRO A 763 10.87 15.33 5.68
N GLN A 764 10.49 14.50 6.66
CA GLN A 764 11.32 13.39 7.16
C GLN A 764 12.54 13.71 8.04
N GLY A 765 12.72 14.94 8.51
CA GLY A 765 13.87 15.27 9.37
C GLY A 765 15.22 15.43 8.64
N ARG A 766 15.26 15.40 7.29
CA ARG A 766 16.42 15.83 6.51
C ARG A 766 16.39 17.34 6.25
N PRO A 767 17.43 18.13 6.56
CA PRO A 767 17.43 19.56 6.25
C PRO A 767 17.17 19.81 4.75
N LEU A 768 16.36 20.82 4.43
CA LEU A 768 16.21 21.26 3.04
C LEU A 768 17.57 21.75 2.52
N ASN A 769 18.00 21.26 1.37
CA ASN A 769 19.18 21.80 0.70
C ASN A 769 18.83 23.09 -0.07
N SER A 770 19.83 23.74 -0.68
CA SER A 770 19.63 24.97 -1.44
C SER A 770 18.70 24.78 -2.66
N GLN A 771 18.77 23.63 -3.32
CA GLN A 771 17.94 23.30 -4.48
C GLN A 771 16.48 23.00 -4.10
N ASP A 772 16.25 22.33 -2.97
CA ASP A 772 14.93 22.13 -2.37
C ASP A 772 14.29 23.49 -2.07
N THR A 773 15.05 24.40 -1.46
CA THR A 773 14.59 25.75 -1.10
C THR A 773 14.17 26.55 -2.33
N VAL A 774 14.99 26.54 -3.39
CA VAL A 774 14.66 27.21 -4.66
C VAL A 774 13.41 26.57 -5.27
N SER A 775 13.34 25.25 -5.35
CA SER A 775 12.19 24.54 -5.93
C SER A 775 10.87 24.84 -5.18
N ARG A 776 10.91 24.89 -3.84
CA ARG A 776 9.76 25.21 -2.98
C ARG A 776 9.30 26.66 -3.14
N LYS A 777 10.24 27.59 -3.29
CA LYS A 777 9.93 28.99 -3.62
C LYS A 777 9.23 29.09 -4.99
N LEU A 778 9.81 28.49 -6.02
CA LEU A 778 9.24 28.55 -7.38
C LEU A 778 7.85 27.91 -7.45
N LEU A 779 7.60 26.84 -6.68
CA LEU A 779 6.28 26.24 -6.56
C LEU A 779 5.28 27.19 -5.89
N ALA A 780 5.66 27.85 -4.78
CA ALA A 780 4.80 28.82 -4.12
C ALA A 780 4.45 29.99 -5.05
N ASP A 781 5.44 30.53 -5.76
CA ASP A 781 5.25 31.60 -6.75
C ASP A 781 4.27 31.15 -7.85
N ALA A 782 4.49 29.96 -8.44
CA ALA A 782 3.65 29.42 -9.49
C ALA A 782 2.20 29.13 -9.02
N LEU A 783 2.01 28.71 -7.76
CA LEU A 783 0.68 28.46 -7.18
C LEU A 783 -0.14 29.74 -7.03
N VAL A 784 0.48 30.84 -6.56
CA VAL A 784 -0.19 32.13 -6.40
C VAL A 784 -0.57 32.73 -7.76
N GLU A 785 0.28 32.53 -8.76
CA GLU A 785 0.06 32.98 -10.14
C GLU A 785 -1.00 32.14 -10.88
N ALA A 786 -1.13 30.85 -10.57
CA ALA A 786 -2.06 29.94 -11.25
C ALA A 786 -3.53 30.28 -10.94
N SER A 787 -4.39 30.24 -11.96
CA SER A 787 -5.83 30.54 -11.78
C SER A 787 -6.72 29.46 -12.36
N LEU A 788 -7.76 29.10 -11.59
CA LEU A 788 -8.84 28.22 -12.04
C LEU A 788 -9.82 29.05 -12.88
N THR A 789 -9.47 29.26 -14.15
CA THR A 789 -10.29 30.04 -15.08
C THR A 789 -11.49 29.22 -15.58
N LYS A 790 -12.54 29.90 -16.02
CA LYS A 790 -13.70 29.24 -16.64
C LYS A 790 -13.32 28.41 -17.87
N GLU A 791 -12.29 28.85 -18.59
CA GLU A 791 -11.74 28.13 -19.74
C GLU A 791 -11.09 26.81 -19.31
N LEU A 792 -10.28 26.81 -18.24
CA LEU A 792 -9.69 25.58 -17.71
C LEU A 792 -10.77 24.62 -17.21
N GLU A 793 -11.78 25.11 -16.50
CA GLU A 793 -12.91 24.27 -16.06
C GLU A 793 -13.64 23.64 -17.25
N THR A 794 -13.90 24.43 -18.29
CA THR A 794 -14.60 23.97 -19.50
C THR A 794 -13.75 22.94 -20.24
N PHE A 795 -12.46 23.22 -20.46
CA PHE A 795 -11.52 22.28 -21.06
C PHE A 795 -11.46 20.97 -20.27
N SER A 796 -11.36 21.04 -18.94
CA SER A 796 -11.21 19.89 -18.06
C SER A 796 -12.39 18.93 -18.06
N THR A 797 -13.56 19.40 -18.51
CA THR A 797 -14.85 18.71 -18.36
C THR A 797 -15.55 18.45 -19.68
N THR A 798 -15.03 18.97 -20.78
CA THR A 798 -15.54 18.73 -22.15
C THR A 798 -14.93 17.45 -22.72
N GLU A 799 -15.71 16.71 -23.50
CA GLU A 799 -15.23 15.49 -24.17
C GLU A 799 -14.03 15.79 -25.08
N PHE A 800 -12.96 15.03 -24.88
CA PHE A 800 -11.73 15.07 -25.64
C PHE A 800 -11.46 13.70 -26.27
N PRO A 801 -11.07 13.62 -27.55
CA PRO A 801 -10.84 12.34 -28.20
C PRO A 801 -9.45 11.79 -27.86
N PHE A 802 -9.39 10.53 -27.44
CA PHE A 802 -8.16 9.95 -26.93
C PHE A 802 -7.64 8.73 -27.70
N ALA A 803 -8.51 7.81 -28.11
CA ALA A 803 -8.08 6.58 -28.79
C ALA A 803 -9.21 6.02 -29.66
N ALA A 804 -8.92 5.06 -30.53
CA ALA A 804 -9.97 4.19 -31.07
C ALA A 804 -10.40 3.16 -30.02
N TRP A 805 -11.67 2.79 -29.99
CA TRP A 805 -12.13 1.67 -29.18
C TRP A 805 -11.49 0.35 -29.66
N VAL A 806 -11.12 -0.54 -28.73
CA VAL A 806 -10.69 -1.89 -29.11
C VAL A 806 -11.86 -2.64 -29.72
N ASN A 807 -11.73 -3.04 -30.98
CA ASN A 807 -12.76 -3.79 -31.67
C ASN A 807 -12.81 -5.24 -31.15
N LYS A 808 -13.84 -5.55 -30.36
CA LYS A 808 -14.16 -6.91 -29.92
C LYS A 808 -15.46 -7.38 -30.58
N PRO A 809 -15.56 -8.64 -31.05
CA PRO A 809 -16.77 -9.16 -31.69
C PRO A 809 -18.05 -8.95 -30.86
N GLU A 810 -17.98 -9.14 -29.55
CA GLU A 810 -19.08 -8.95 -28.59
C GLU A 810 -19.53 -7.48 -28.43
N CYS A 811 -18.73 -6.53 -28.92
CA CYS A 811 -18.96 -5.10 -28.75
C CYS A 811 -19.51 -4.39 -29.99
N GLN A 812 -19.57 -5.04 -31.16
CA GLN A 812 -19.96 -4.39 -32.42
C GLN A 812 -21.32 -3.66 -32.32
N GLY A 813 -22.32 -4.29 -31.71
CA GLY A 813 -23.66 -3.70 -31.53
C GLY A 813 -23.72 -2.58 -30.48
N LYS A 814 -22.82 -2.59 -29.48
CA LYS A 814 -22.71 -1.53 -28.46
C LYS A 814 -22.02 -0.30 -29.03
N LEU A 815 -20.88 -0.51 -29.70
CA LEU A 815 -20.06 0.55 -30.28
C LEU A 815 -20.75 1.26 -31.46
N ALA A 816 -21.57 0.55 -32.24
CA ALA A 816 -22.36 1.15 -33.34
C ALA A 816 -23.37 2.22 -32.89
N ARG A 817 -23.70 2.29 -31.60
CA ARG A 817 -24.62 3.31 -31.04
C ARG A 817 -23.92 4.63 -30.70
N PHE A 818 -22.59 4.66 -30.71
CA PHE A 818 -21.81 5.85 -30.40
C PHE A 818 -21.65 6.73 -31.64
N ARG A 819 -21.83 8.04 -31.45
CA ARG A 819 -21.79 9.05 -32.52
C ARG A 819 -20.44 9.77 -32.63
N ALA A 820 -19.38 9.23 -32.04
CA ALA A 820 -18.05 9.82 -32.09
C ALA A 820 -17.20 9.00 -33.06
N GLN A 821 -17.43 9.13 -34.35
CA GLN A 821 -16.62 8.47 -35.38
C GLN A 821 -15.52 9.40 -35.88
N THR A 822 -14.44 8.87 -36.44
CA THR A 822 -13.36 9.69 -37.02
C THR A 822 -13.89 10.75 -38.00
N ALA A 823 -14.92 10.42 -38.79
CA ALA A 823 -15.55 11.33 -39.74
C ALA A 823 -16.17 12.59 -39.09
N ASP A 824 -16.64 12.49 -37.85
CA ASP A 824 -17.25 13.62 -37.14
C ASP A 824 -16.22 14.70 -36.79
N PHE A 825 -14.97 14.28 -36.54
CA PHE A 825 -13.85 15.18 -36.25
C PHE A 825 -13.22 15.80 -37.50
N ARG A 826 -13.51 15.26 -38.71
CA ARG A 826 -13.01 15.82 -39.99
C ARG A 826 -13.73 17.08 -40.45
N LYS A 827 -14.92 17.36 -39.90
CA LYS A 827 -15.76 18.51 -40.29
C LYS A 827 -15.32 19.82 -39.62
N GLY A 828 -14.53 19.76 -38.56
CA GLY A 828 -13.83 20.90 -37.96
C GLY A 828 -12.44 21.04 -38.56
N SER A 829 -12.01 22.25 -38.86
CA SER A 829 -10.69 22.53 -39.44
C SER A 829 -9.56 21.98 -38.57
N ASN A 830 -8.93 20.89 -39.04
CA ASN A 830 -7.80 20.10 -38.52
C ASN A 830 -8.19 18.87 -37.69
N LEU A 831 -8.30 17.72 -38.38
CA LEU A 831 -8.24 16.39 -37.77
C LEU A 831 -6.89 16.23 -37.04
N PRO A 832 -6.85 15.73 -35.78
CA PRO A 832 -5.59 15.47 -35.09
C PRO A 832 -4.72 14.48 -35.88
N ALA A 833 -3.40 14.73 -35.92
CA ALA A 833 -2.45 13.93 -36.71
C ALA A 833 -2.52 12.41 -36.42
N TRP A 834 -2.81 12.03 -35.16
CA TRP A 834 -2.94 10.62 -34.78
C TRP A 834 -4.18 9.94 -35.40
N MET A 835 -5.23 10.70 -35.72
CA MET A 835 -6.45 10.21 -36.36
C MET A 835 -6.38 10.17 -37.88
N GLU A 836 -5.41 10.85 -38.52
CA GLU A 836 -5.28 10.89 -39.98
C GLU A 836 -5.16 9.50 -40.60
N LYS A 837 -4.58 8.55 -39.85
CA LYS A 837 -4.39 7.16 -40.25
C LYS A 837 -5.60 6.26 -39.96
N LEU A 838 -6.66 6.77 -39.32
CA LEU A 838 -7.84 5.98 -38.96
C LEU A 838 -8.91 5.98 -40.06
N SER A 839 -9.67 4.88 -40.12
CA SER A 839 -10.86 4.77 -40.97
C SER A 839 -11.90 5.84 -40.59
N PRO A 840 -12.65 6.42 -41.55
CA PRO A 840 -13.74 7.36 -41.26
C PRO A 840 -14.78 6.82 -40.26
N ASP A 841 -15.05 5.52 -40.31
CA ASP A 841 -16.09 4.86 -39.51
C ASP A 841 -15.57 4.35 -38.15
N GLU A 842 -14.27 4.50 -37.88
CA GLU A 842 -13.66 4.08 -36.61
C GLU A 842 -14.31 4.80 -35.43
N VAL A 843 -14.74 4.05 -34.42
CA VAL A 843 -15.40 4.61 -33.23
C VAL A 843 -14.34 5.08 -32.24
N ILE A 844 -14.40 6.36 -31.90
CA ILE A 844 -13.42 7.04 -31.05
C ILE A 844 -13.88 6.98 -29.58
N PHE A 845 -12.97 6.57 -28.72
CA PHE A 845 -13.07 6.71 -27.28
C PHE A 845 -12.81 8.17 -26.89
N THR A 846 -13.82 8.79 -26.27
CA THR A 846 -13.75 10.14 -25.70
C THR A 846 -13.90 10.10 -24.19
N ASP A 847 -13.17 10.98 -23.52
CA ASP A 847 -13.32 11.24 -22.09
C ASP A 847 -12.99 12.71 -21.82
N SER A 848 -13.32 13.23 -20.64
CA SER A 848 -12.88 14.58 -20.27
C SER A 848 -11.39 14.59 -19.87
N PRO A 849 -10.62 15.66 -20.15
CA PRO A 849 -9.24 15.79 -19.71
C PRO A 849 -9.01 15.55 -18.21
N GLY A 850 -9.92 16.04 -17.35
CA GLY A 850 -9.82 15.83 -15.90
C GLY A 850 -10.03 14.37 -15.49
N ALA A 851 -11.00 13.67 -16.11
CA ALA A 851 -11.21 12.23 -15.89
C ALA A 851 -9.99 11.41 -16.35
N TYR A 852 -9.44 11.76 -17.50
CA TYR A 852 -8.25 11.13 -18.05
C TYR A 852 -7.05 11.32 -17.10
N LEU A 853 -6.75 12.55 -16.69
CA LEU A 853 -5.64 12.84 -15.77
C LEU A 853 -5.80 12.10 -14.44
N PHE A 854 -7.02 12.06 -13.88
CA PHE A 854 -7.30 11.30 -12.67
C PHE A 854 -7.00 9.80 -12.84
N ARG A 855 -7.45 9.22 -13.95
CA ARG A 855 -7.25 7.81 -14.30
C ARG A 855 -5.78 7.46 -14.50
N GLN A 856 -4.97 8.37 -15.04
CA GLN A 856 -3.55 8.09 -15.27
C GLN A 856 -2.68 8.34 -14.04
N VAL A 857 -2.98 9.37 -13.25
CA VAL A 857 -2.09 9.84 -12.18
C VAL A 857 -2.57 9.42 -10.79
N CYS A 858 -3.87 9.51 -10.52
CA CYS A 858 -4.38 9.49 -9.15
C CYS A 858 -5.07 8.17 -8.77
N ILE A 859 -5.65 7.45 -9.75
CA ILE A 859 -6.56 6.32 -9.48
C ILE A 859 -5.90 5.16 -8.72
N ASN A 860 -4.60 4.95 -8.90
CA ASN A 860 -3.86 3.87 -8.25
C ASN A 860 -3.85 4.04 -6.72
N CYS A 861 -3.82 5.28 -6.24
CA CYS A 861 -3.85 5.61 -4.81
C CYS A 861 -5.28 5.88 -4.32
N HIS A 862 -6.08 6.64 -5.08
CA HIS A 862 -7.39 7.13 -4.62
C HIS A 862 -8.57 6.22 -4.97
N GLY A 863 -8.37 5.24 -5.85
CA GLY A 863 -9.39 4.30 -6.30
C GLY A 863 -10.38 4.89 -7.31
N PRO A 864 -11.17 4.05 -8.00
CA PRO A 864 -12.13 4.51 -9.02
C PRO A 864 -13.28 5.36 -8.46
N LYS A 865 -13.48 5.34 -7.13
CA LYS A 865 -14.45 6.18 -6.42
C LYS A 865 -13.83 7.45 -5.82
N ALA A 866 -12.52 7.65 -5.98
CA ALA A 866 -11.76 8.76 -5.39
C ALA A 866 -11.96 8.91 -3.86
N ASP A 867 -12.12 7.78 -3.16
CA ASP A 867 -12.39 7.67 -1.73
C ASP A 867 -11.14 7.31 -0.89
N GLY A 868 -9.97 7.27 -1.54
CA GLY A 868 -8.71 6.92 -0.90
C GLY A 868 -8.45 5.41 -0.81
N LYS A 869 -9.29 4.57 -1.45
CA LYS A 869 -9.21 3.10 -1.41
C LYS A 869 -8.75 2.51 -2.75
N GLY A 870 -7.66 3.06 -3.30
CA GLY A 870 -7.05 2.57 -4.54
C GLY A 870 -6.29 1.26 -4.38
N LEU A 871 -5.90 0.68 -5.51
CA LEU A 871 -5.11 -0.55 -5.61
C LEU A 871 -3.84 -0.54 -4.76
N GLN A 872 -3.21 0.62 -4.65
CA GLN A 872 -1.94 0.81 -3.96
C GLN A 872 -2.12 1.46 -2.58
N ALA A 873 -3.35 1.79 -2.17
CA ALA A 873 -3.60 2.44 -0.87
C ALA A 873 -3.16 1.56 0.29
N GLU A 874 -3.45 0.26 0.21
CA GLU A 874 -3.06 -0.72 1.21
C GLU A 874 -1.54 -0.93 1.23
N ALA A 875 -0.92 -1.11 0.05
CA ALA A 875 0.54 -1.23 -0.08
C ALA A 875 1.26 0.02 0.46
N LEU A 876 0.72 1.21 0.18
CA LEU A 876 1.20 2.48 0.72
C LEU A 876 1.08 2.53 2.24
N ALA A 877 -0.10 2.21 2.79
CA ALA A 877 -0.30 2.20 4.23
C ALA A 877 0.67 1.22 4.89
N SER A 878 0.82 0.00 4.39
CA SER A 878 1.76 -0.98 4.96
C SER A 878 3.23 -0.60 4.83
N ALA A 879 3.65 -0.09 3.66
CA ALA A 879 5.04 0.29 3.43
C ALA A 879 5.43 1.60 4.13
N SER A 880 4.44 2.34 4.65
CA SER A 880 4.62 3.53 5.48
C SER A 880 4.16 3.31 6.93
N GLU A 881 3.88 2.07 7.35
CA GLU A 881 3.39 1.72 8.68
C GLU A 881 2.16 2.53 9.16
N GLY A 882 1.27 2.84 8.22
CA GLY A 882 0.04 3.61 8.43
C GLY A 882 0.25 5.13 8.39
N ASP A 883 1.48 5.61 8.17
CA ASP A 883 1.79 7.05 8.20
C ASP A 883 1.31 7.79 6.94
N ALA A 884 1.46 7.17 5.77
CA ALA A 884 0.97 7.69 4.51
C ALA A 884 -0.37 7.06 4.14
N ARG A 885 -1.37 7.92 3.89
CA ARG A 885 -2.70 7.49 3.45
C ARG A 885 -3.24 8.41 2.35
N PRO A 886 -3.85 7.86 1.29
CA PRO A 886 -4.50 8.67 0.28
C PRO A 886 -5.64 9.50 0.87
N ALA A 887 -5.87 10.69 0.33
CA ALA A 887 -7.02 11.51 0.70
C ALA A 887 -8.32 10.93 0.10
N ASN A 888 -9.42 10.99 0.85
CA ASN A 888 -10.76 10.89 0.28
C ASN A 888 -11.08 12.23 -0.39
N PHE A 889 -11.16 12.25 -1.72
CA PHE A 889 -11.50 13.49 -2.42
C PHE A 889 -12.99 13.77 -2.29
N ILE A 890 -13.85 12.79 -2.61
CA ILE A 890 -15.29 12.99 -2.68
C ILE A 890 -15.86 13.39 -1.32
N ALA A 891 -15.83 12.51 -0.32
CA ALA A 891 -16.39 12.83 0.99
C ALA A 891 -15.49 13.76 1.83
N GLY A 892 -14.21 13.91 1.46
CA GLY A 892 -13.26 14.78 2.13
C GLY A 892 -13.22 16.18 1.53
N LEU A 893 -12.26 16.48 0.65
CA LEU A 893 -12.04 17.84 0.11
C LEU A 893 -13.31 18.46 -0.49
N PHE A 894 -14.06 17.69 -1.28
CA PHE A 894 -15.28 18.17 -1.94
C PHE A 894 -16.48 18.14 -0.99
N GLY A 895 -16.53 17.22 -0.05
CA GLY A 895 -17.62 17.09 0.92
C GLY A 895 -18.72 16.13 0.49
N PRO A 896 -19.68 15.83 1.38
CA PRO A 896 -20.61 14.73 1.18
C PRO A 896 -21.42 14.91 -0.11
N PRO A 897 -21.78 13.84 -0.84
CA PRO A 897 -22.54 13.94 -2.09
C PRO A 897 -23.88 14.69 -1.99
N LYS A 898 -24.45 14.79 -0.78
CA LYS A 898 -25.67 15.56 -0.51
C LYS A 898 -25.44 17.08 -0.50
N ASN A 899 -24.20 17.52 -0.32
CA ASN A 899 -23.80 18.92 -0.28
C ASN A 899 -22.41 19.09 -0.91
N PRO A 900 -22.27 18.85 -2.24
CA PRO A 900 -20.99 18.90 -2.90
C PRO A 900 -20.40 20.31 -2.85
N GLY A 901 -19.09 20.37 -2.63
CA GLY A 901 -18.28 21.57 -2.50
C GLY A 901 -18.29 22.21 -1.11
N SER A 902 -19.13 21.74 -0.17
CA SER A 902 -19.28 22.38 1.14
C SER A 902 -17.98 22.45 1.93
N ASN A 903 -17.16 21.40 1.87
CA ASN A 903 -15.96 21.31 2.69
C ASN A 903 -14.91 22.33 2.23
N TYR A 904 -14.63 22.39 0.93
CA TYR A 904 -13.66 23.37 0.47
C TYR A 904 -14.15 24.82 0.57
N ILE A 905 -15.46 25.08 0.40
CA ILE A 905 -16.01 26.44 0.60
C ILE A 905 -15.82 26.86 2.06
N ASN A 906 -16.19 26.00 3.02
CA ASN A 906 -16.08 26.33 4.44
C ASN A 906 -14.62 26.48 4.92
N THR A 907 -13.67 25.85 4.26
CA THR A 907 -12.27 25.81 4.69
C THR A 907 -11.37 26.83 4.00
N PHE A 908 -11.54 27.05 2.69
CA PHE A 908 -10.57 27.80 1.88
C PHE A 908 -10.96 29.25 1.59
N GLY A 909 -12.16 29.68 1.98
CA GLY A 909 -12.60 31.07 1.92
C GLY A 909 -14.13 31.18 1.92
N PRO A 910 -14.74 32.14 2.65
CA PRO A 910 -16.20 32.26 2.74
C PRO A 910 -16.86 32.63 1.40
N ASP A 911 -16.11 33.22 0.47
CA ASP A 911 -16.54 33.42 -0.92
C ASP A 911 -16.36 32.12 -1.71
N PRO A 912 -17.42 31.56 -2.34
CA PRO A 912 -17.32 30.28 -3.06
C PRO A 912 -16.31 30.29 -4.22
N ILE A 913 -16.10 31.44 -4.88
CA ILE A 913 -15.16 31.56 -6.00
C ILE A 913 -13.72 31.51 -5.47
N GLU A 914 -13.41 32.32 -4.45
CA GLU A 914 -12.12 32.31 -3.77
C GLU A 914 -11.83 30.95 -3.12
N GLY A 915 -12.81 30.38 -2.42
CA GLY A 915 -12.70 29.07 -1.77
C GLY A 915 -12.38 27.97 -2.77
N LYS A 916 -13.07 27.95 -3.92
CA LYS A 916 -12.81 26.98 -5.00
C LYS A 916 -11.42 27.15 -5.62
N GLN A 917 -11.01 28.38 -5.93
CA GLN A 917 -9.67 28.70 -6.43
C GLN A 917 -8.58 28.19 -5.48
N ASN A 918 -8.70 28.53 -4.20
CA ASN A 918 -7.73 28.14 -3.17
C ASN A 918 -7.70 26.63 -2.94
N ALA A 919 -8.85 25.96 -3.02
CA ALA A 919 -8.94 24.50 -2.92
C ALA A 919 -8.28 23.78 -4.10
N ALA A 920 -8.46 24.29 -5.32
CA ALA A 920 -7.82 23.75 -6.51
C ALA A 920 -6.28 23.91 -6.44
N ARG A 921 -5.79 25.07 -5.99
CA ARG A 921 -4.37 25.29 -5.72
C ARG A 921 -3.85 24.40 -4.58
N TYR A 922 -4.63 24.22 -3.51
CA TYR A 922 -4.28 23.33 -2.41
C TYR A 922 -4.11 21.87 -2.89
N MET A 923 -5.04 21.37 -3.69
CA MET A 923 -4.94 20.04 -4.29
C MET A 923 -3.66 19.93 -5.14
N ALA A 924 -3.38 20.90 -6.01
CA ALA A 924 -2.18 20.92 -6.82
C ALA A 924 -0.90 20.94 -5.96
N TRP A 925 -0.84 21.79 -4.93
CA TRP A 925 0.28 21.85 -3.98
C TRP A 925 0.54 20.52 -3.28
N MET A 926 -0.50 19.89 -2.73
CA MET A 926 -0.38 18.60 -2.05
C MET A 926 0.15 17.51 -2.98
N THR A 927 -0.23 17.55 -4.26
CA THR A 927 0.25 16.61 -5.29
C THR A 927 1.62 16.95 -5.88
N LEU A 928 2.13 18.17 -5.68
CA LEU A 928 3.45 18.65 -6.13
C LEU A 928 4.49 18.68 -4.99
N GLY A 929 4.33 17.78 -4.01
CA GLY A 929 5.27 17.62 -2.89
C GLY A 929 4.89 18.35 -1.60
N GLY A 930 3.68 18.91 -1.47
CA GLY A 930 3.18 19.54 -0.24
C GLY A 930 2.91 18.56 0.93
N THR A 931 2.84 17.26 0.65
CA THR A 931 2.74 16.24 1.70
C THR A 931 4.03 16.15 2.53
N LEU A 932 3.88 15.99 3.84
CA LEU A 932 4.99 15.69 4.76
C LEU A 932 5.16 14.18 4.98
N LYS A 933 4.35 13.37 4.29
CA LYS A 933 4.36 11.91 4.42
C LYS A 933 5.32 11.28 3.42
N ASN A 934 5.94 10.20 3.87
CA ASN A 934 6.95 9.48 3.12
C ASN A 934 6.23 8.50 2.23
N ILE A 935 6.37 8.65 0.92
CA ILE A 935 5.77 7.74 -0.04
C ILE A 935 6.91 6.98 -0.67
N PRO A 936 6.97 5.65 -0.51
CA PRO A 936 8.01 4.83 -1.12
C PRO A 936 8.13 5.14 -2.61
N GLN A 937 9.35 5.45 -3.07
CA GLN A 937 9.61 5.89 -4.44
C GLN A 937 9.12 4.85 -5.46
N ASP A 938 9.22 3.59 -5.09
CA ASP A 938 8.68 2.44 -5.80
C ASP A 938 7.17 2.50 -6.07
N ILE A 939 6.38 2.99 -5.12
CA ILE A 939 4.93 3.20 -5.29
C ILE A 939 4.69 4.39 -6.25
N ILE A 940 5.51 5.44 -6.18
CA ILE A 940 5.47 6.57 -7.12
C ILE A 940 5.84 6.11 -8.54
N ASN A 941 6.83 5.22 -8.68
CA ASN A 941 7.28 4.70 -9.96
C ASN A 941 6.19 3.92 -10.71
N LEU A 942 5.23 3.31 -9.99
CA LEU A 942 4.07 2.67 -10.61
C LEU A 942 3.14 3.65 -11.32
N VAL A 943 3.10 4.91 -10.86
CA VAL A 943 2.38 5.98 -11.58
C VAL A 943 3.12 6.30 -12.88
N ASN A 944 4.45 6.37 -12.84
CA ASN A 944 5.27 6.62 -14.03
C ASN A 944 5.19 5.49 -15.07
N SER A 945 4.93 4.26 -14.63
CA SER A 945 4.88 3.07 -15.47
C SER A 945 3.47 2.72 -15.96
N ALA A 946 2.46 3.54 -15.64
CA ALA A 946 1.08 3.33 -16.09
C ALA A 946 0.97 3.28 -17.64
N GLN A 947 0.17 2.33 -18.13
CA GLN A 947 -0.13 2.23 -19.57
C GLN A 947 -1.22 3.23 -19.98
N ILE A 948 -0.90 4.03 -20.99
CA ILE A 948 -1.78 4.99 -21.65
C ILE A 948 -2.28 4.36 -22.95
N PHE A 949 -3.54 3.93 -22.99
CA PHE A 949 -4.13 3.25 -24.17
C PHE A 949 -3.26 2.09 -24.71
N GLY A 950 -2.71 1.29 -23.78
CA GLY A 950 -1.86 0.14 -24.10
C GLY A 950 -0.40 0.49 -24.40
N GLN A 951 0.01 1.76 -24.30
CA GLN A 951 1.37 2.23 -24.55
C GLN A 951 1.99 2.83 -23.29
N ARG A 952 3.32 2.71 -23.13
CA ARG A 952 4.06 3.35 -22.03
C ARG A 952 4.89 4.51 -22.55
N ARG A 953 5.11 5.48 -21.67
CA ARG A 953 6.05 6.57 -21.93
C ARG A 953 7.47 6.05 -21.89
N LYS A 954 8.30 6.53 -22.79
CA LYS A 954 9.73 6.19 -22.89
C LYS A 954 10.58 7.31 -22.30
N ASP A 955 11.81 6.97 -21.92
CA ASP A 955 12.88 7.93 -21.59
C ASP A 955 12.52 8.96 -20.50
N LEU A 956 11.57 8.62 -19.60
CA LEU A 956 11.11 9.50 -18.53
C LEU A 956 12.22 9.92 -17.55
N SER A 957 13.32 9.16 -17.42
CA SER A 957 14.47 9.57 -16.57
C SER A 957 15.34 10.65 -17.21
N LEU A 958 15.28 10.80 -18.54
CA LEU A 958 16.03 11.83 -19.28
C LEU A 958 15.29 13.18 -19.29
N VAL A 959 14.07 13.21 -18.78
CA VAL A 959 13.21 14.39 -18.69
C VAL A 959 13.43 15.05 -17.34
N GLY A 960 14.05 16.23 -17.33
CA GLY A 960 14.25 16.92 -16.06
C GLY A 960 12.93 17.43 -15.48
N GLY A 961 12.88 17.47 -14.15
CA GLY A 961 11.61 17.52 -13.43
C GLY A 961 10.97 16.16 -13.17
N ASN A 962 11.67 15.05 -13.44
CA ASN A 962 11.34 13.69 -12.96
C ASN A 962 12.39 13.11 -11.99
N GLU A 963 13.17 13.98 -11.35
CA GLU A 963 14.16 13.61 -10.32
C GLU A 963 13.45 13.04 -9.08
N LYS A 964 14.14 12.12 -8.36
CA LYS A 964 13.63 11.45 -7.15
C LYS A 964 13.01 12.47 -6.20
N THR A 965 11.71 12.36 -5.97
CA THR A 965 11.00 13.26 -5.05
C THR A 965 9.99 12.49 -4.22
N THR A 966 10.20 12.58 -2.91
CA THR A 966 9.32 12.15 -1.85
C THR A 966 7.94 12.82 -1.98
N GLY A 967 6.91 12.03 -2.33
CA GLY A 967 5.51 12.44 -2.23
C GLY A 967 4.95 13.38 -3.32
N ASN A 968 5.54 13.39 -4.52
CA ASN A 968 5.08 14.23 -5.65
C ASN A 968 4.40 13.40 -6.75
N MET A 969 3.06 13.38 -6.74
CA MET A 969 2.23 12.61 -7.67
C MET A 969 2.14 13.26 -9.06
N LEU A 970 2.24 14.59 -9.14
CA LEU A 970 2.23 15.33 -10.41
C LEU A 970 3.64 15.56 -10.99
N GLN A 971 4.64 14.83 -10.50
CA GLN A 971 6.00 14.88 -11.04
C GLN A 971 6.01 14.49 -12.53
N ILE A 972 5.22 13.49 -12.93
CA ILE A 972 5.05 13.14 -14.34
C ILE A 972 4.50 14.30 -15.17
N ALA A 973 3.57 15.09 -14.63
CA ALA A 973 3.03 16.27 -15.31
C ALA A 973 4.12 17.35 -15.48
N LYS A 974 4.95 17.55 -14.46
CA LYS A 974 6.12 18.44 -14.51
C LYS A 974 7.09 18.02 -15.61
N GLY A 975 7.44 16.73 -15.69
CA GLY A 975 8.31 16.22 -16.76
C GLY A 975 7.71 16.36 -18.16
N LEU A 976 6.41 16.06 -18.33
CA LEU A 976 5.78 16.21 -19.65
C LEU A 976 5.69 17.67 -20.10
N CYS A 977 5.45 18.61 -19.18
CA CYS A 977 5.50 20.03 -19.52
C CYS A 977 6.94 20.52 -19.78
N SER A 978 7.98 19.96 -19.14
CA SER A 978 9.38 20.30 -19.46
C SER A 978 9.81 19.82 -20.84
N THR A 979 9.17 18.77 -21.37
CA THR A 979 9.33 18.33 -22.76
C THR A 979 8.76 19.35 -23.76
N ILE A 980 7.69 20.07 -23.39
CA ILE A 980 7.02 21.07 -24.23
C ILE A 980 7.74 22.43 -24.19
N LEU A 981 8.34 22.79 -23.06
CA LEU A 981 9.22 23.96 -22.94
C LEU A 981 10.60 23.56 -22.39
N PRO A 982 11.45 22.95 -23.23
CA PRO A 982 12.75 22.46 -22.78
C PRO A 982 13.76 23.62 -22.65
N SER A 983 14.54 23.63 -21.57
CA SER A 983 15.72 24.51 -21.40
C SER A 983 16.98 23.80 -21.92
N PRO A 984 17.70 24.34 -22.92
CA PRO A 984 18.99 23.80 -23.36
C PRO A 984 20.05 23.67 -22.28
N ALA A 985 19.96 24.46 -21.21
CA ALA A 985 20.91 24.41 -20.10
C ALA A 985 20.63 23.24 -19.12
N GLU A 986 19.37 22.78 -19.04
CA GLU A 986 18.95 21.73 -18.08
C GLU A 986 18.68 20.38 -18.76
N HIS A 987 18.47 20.37 -20.09
CA HIS A 987 18.04 19.19 -20.84
C HIS A 987 18.90 18.98 -22.09
N SER A 988 20.22 18.84 -21.90
CA SER A 988 21.20 18.69 -22.98
C SER A 988 20.85 17.54 -23.93
N PHE A 989 20.25 16.44 -23.44
CA PHE A 989 19.90 15.26 -24.24
C PHE A 989 18.93 15.58 -25.40
N PHE A 990 17.82 16.29 -25.11
CA PHE A 990 16.84 16.69 -26.13
C PHE A 990 17.43 17.64 -27.17
N PHE A 991 18.50 18.36 -26.84
CA PHE A 991 19.15 19.28 -27.76
C PHE A 991 20.40 18.70 -28.43
N GLN A 992 21.04 17.67 -27.87
CA GLN A 992 22.22 17.00 -28.44
C GLN A 992 21.85 16.09 -29.62
N ASP A 993 20.86 15.20 -29.46
CA ASP A 993 20.33 14.40 -30.57
C ASP A 993 19.86 15.31 -31.72
N HIS A 994 19.28 16.47 -31.37
CA HIS A 994 18.85 17.49 -32.31
C HIS A 994 19.97 18.31 -32.94
N GLN A 995 21.03 18.68 -32.21
CA GLN A 995 22.20 19.35 -32.79
C GLN A 995 22.93 18.46 -33.79
N GLU A 996 23.02 17.16 -33.50
CA GLU A 996 23.58 16.18 -34.43
C GLU A 996 22.69 15.97 -35.67
N ALA A 997 21.36 15.96 -35.51
CA ALA A 997 20.40 15.87 -36.62
C ALA A 997 20.33 17.16 -37.47
N LEU A 998 20.44 18.33 -36.83
CA LEU A 998 20.56 19.64 -37.49
C LEU A 998 21.88 19.76 -38.27
N GLY A 999 22.89 18.96 -37.92
CA GLY A 999 24.13 18.79 -38.69
C GLY A 999 24.12 17.68 -39.74
N LYS A 1000 23.14 16.75 -39.72
CA LYS A 1000 23.02 15.60 -40.62
C LYS A 1000 21.61 15.53 -41.23
N SER A 1001 21.34 16.36 -42.24
CA SER A 1001 20.23 16.24 -43.21
C SER A 1001 18.99 15.39 -42.81
N SER A 1002 18.17 15.85 -41.84
CA SER A 1002 16.70 16.01 -41.96
C SER A 1002 16.08 16.68 -40.71
N PRO A 1003 15.97 18.02 -40.66
CA PRO A 1003 15.49 18.78 -39.48
C PRO A 1003 14.01 19.18 -39.47
N VAL A 1004 13.22 18.82 -40.49
CA VAL A 1004 11.81 19.24 -40.64
C VAL A 1004 10.89 18.41 -39.77
N GLU A 1005 11.12 17.09 -39.74
CA GLU A 1005 10.23 16.13 -39.09
C GLU A 1005 10.19 16.31 -37.56
N TYR A 1006 11.28 16.82 -36.99
CA TYR A 1006 11.45 16.92 -35.54
C TYR A 1006 11.08 18.30 -34.96
N TYR A 1007 10.48 19.21 -35.71
CA TYR A 1007 9.96 20.48 -35.17
C TYR A 1007 8.47 20.34 -34.77
N PRO A 1008 8.05 20.79 -33.56
CA PRO A 1008 8.88 21.22 -32.42
C PRO A 1008 9.76 20.10 -31.85
N PRO A 1009 10.81 20.41 -31.06
CA PRO A 1009 11.84 19.46 -30.62
C PRO A 1009 11.35 18.16 -29.96
N PHE A 1010 10.11 18.13 -29.46
CA PHE A 1010 9.46 16.95 -28.89
C PHE A 1010 8.77 16.04 -29.93
N ASN A 1011 8.91 16.30 -31.23
CA ASN A 1011 8.36 15.50 -32.34
C ASN A 1011 9.34 14.41 -32.82
N HIS A 1012 9.98 13.70 -31.89
CA HIS A 1012 10.92 12.60 -32.20
C HIS A 1012 10.49 11.29 -31.52
N GLU A 1013 11.02 10.16 -31.99
CA GLU A 1013 10.62 8.82 -31.52
C GLU A 1013 10.97 8.54 -30.04
N ARG A 1014 11.95 9.26 -29.48
CA ARG A 1014 12.35 9.18 -28.06
C ARG A 1014 11.57 10.15 -27.15
N SER A 1015 10.56 10.86 -27.69
CA SER A 1015 9.74 11.76 -26.89
C SER A 1015 8.88 10.97 -25.89
N PRO A 1016 8.73 11.43 -24.63
CA PRO A 1016 7.86 10.79 -23.64
C PRO A 1016 6.35 10.99 -23.94
N LEU A 1017 6.00 11.84 -24.92
CA LEU A 1017 4.63 12.09 -25.36
C LEU A 1017 4.15 11.00 -26.33
N ILE A 1018 2.95 10.45 -26.12
CA ILE A 1018 2.43 9.35 -26.94
C ILE A 1018 1.68 9.93 -28.15
N ALA A 1019 2.37 9.97 -29.29
CA ALA A 1019 1.87 10.59 -30.53
C ALA A 1019 0.81 9.79 -31.29
N SER A 1020 0.62 8.52 -30.95
CA SER A 1020 -0.36 7.60 -31.58
C SER A 1020 -1.79 7.73 -31.02
N THR A 1021 -1.99 8.62 -30.04
CA THR A 1021 -3.25 8.83 -29.32
C THR A 1021 -3.45 10.32 -29.04
N GLY A 1022 -4.60 10.69 -28.49
CA GLY A 1022 -4.89 12.05 -28.03
C GLY A 1022 -4.04 12.52 -26.83
N ASP A 1023 -3.22 11.64 -26.24
CA ASP A 1023 -2.36 11.98 -25.10
C ASP A 1023 -1.39 13.14 -25.40
N LYS A 1024 -0.65 13.07 -26.51
CA LYS A 1024 0.28 14.14 -26.89
C LYS A 1024 -0.43 15.49 -27.05
N GLN A 1025 -1.60 15.48 -27.70
CA GLN A 1025 -2.40 16.69 -27.92
C GLN A 1025 -2.87 17.28 -26.58
N LEU A 1026 -3.38 16.44 -25.68
CA LEU A 1026 -3.79 16.86 -24.34
C LEU A 1026 -2.67 17.61 -23.63
N TRP A 1027 -1.45 17.05 -23.57
CA TRP A 1027 -0.34 17.67 -22.85
C TRP A 1027 0.11 18.99 -23.49
N ILE A 1028 0.14 19.07 -24.82
CA ILE A 1028 0.47 20.32 -25.53
C ILE A 1028 -0.55 21.41 -25.16
N GLU A 1029 -1.84 21.11 -25.23
CA GLU A 1029 -2.91 22.04 -24.85
C GLU A 1029 -2.82 22.41 -23.38
N LEU A 1030 -2.78 21.43 -22.48
CA LEU A 1030 -2.78 21.66 -21.03
C LEU A 1030 -1.59 22.49 -20.55
N CYS A 1031 -0.36 22.19 -21.01
CA CYS A 1031 0.82 22.92 -20.57
C CYS A 1031 0.92 24.30 -21.22
N SER A 1032 0.48 24.45 -22.48
CA SER A 1032 0.69 25.70 -23.24
C SER A 1032 -0.47 26.69 -23.13
N ARG A 1033 -1.72 26.22 -23.14
CA ARG A 1033 -2.93 27.06 -23.15
C ARG A 1033 -3.14 27.81 -21.85
N PHE A 1034 -2.80 27.17 -20.74
CA PHE A 1034 -3.00 27.70 -19.39
C PHE A 1034 -1.71 28.26 -18.76
N SER A 1035 -0.68 28.47 -19.59
CA SER A 1035 0.58 29.12 -19.23
C SER A 1035 0.81 30.34 -20.13
N PRO A 1036 1.70 31.29 -19.76
CA PRO A 1036 2.05 32.40 -20.65
C PRO A 1036 2.55 31.88 -22.00
N ALA A 1037 2.05 32.46 -23.09
CA ALA A 1037 2.52 32.13 -24.44
C ALA A 1037 3.97 32.60 -24.62
N ILE A 1038 4.82 31.72 -25.14
CA ILE A 1038 6.26 31.95 -25.31
C ILE A 1038 6.63 31.84 -26.78
N VAL A 1039 7.26 32.86 -27.34
CA VAL A 1039 7.81 32.86 -28.69
C VAL A 1039 9.25 32.35 -28.65
N ARG A 1040 9.52 31.28 -29.41
CA ARG A 1040 10.86 30.70 -29.55
C ARG A 1040 11.60 31.37 -30.72
N VAL A 1041 12.81 31.85 -30.46
CA VAL A 1041 13.65 32.52 -31.46
C VAL A 1041 14.83 31.62 -31.80
N TYR A 1042 14.85 31.15 -33.04
CA TYR A 1042 15.94 30.35 -33.59
C TYR A 1042 16.98 31.25 -34.25
N GLU A 1043 18.24 30.81 -34.24
CA GLU A 1043 19.36 31.53 -34.83
C GLU A 1043 20.21 30.56 -35.69
N VAL A 1044 20.67 31.05 -36.84
CA VAL A 1044 21.51 30.30 -37.78
C VAL A 1044 22.77 31.13 -38.05
N THR A 1045 23.91 30.62 -37.62
CA THR A 1045 25.24 31.21 -37.79
C THR A 1045 26.25 30.11 -38.15
N PRO A 1046 27.43 30.44 -38.69
CA PRO A 1046 28.47 29.45 -38.94
C PRO A 1046 28.87 28.64 -37.69
N ALA A 1047 28.76 29.23 -36.50
CA ALA A 1047 29.15 28.61 -35.23
C ALA A 1047 27.99 27.91 -34.49
N PHE A 1048 26.74 28.15 -34.87
CA PHE A 1048 25.57 27.63 -34.17
C PHE A 1048 24.30 27.70 -35.01
N ILE A 1049 23.52 26.62 -34.94
CA ILE A 1049 22.18 26.53 -35.50
C ILE A 1049 21.26 25.94 -34.42
N GLY A 1050 20.23 26.68 -34.01
CA GLY A 1050 19.24 26.19 -33.04
C GLY A 1050 18.51 27.28 -32.25
N LEU A 1051 17.80 26.86 -31.19
CA LEU A 1051 17.10 27.77 -30.27
C LEU A 1051 18.11 28.69 -29.56
N SER A 1052 17.94 30.00 -29.74
CA SER A 1052 18.85 31.01 -29.18
C SER A 1052 18.21 31.74 -27.99
N GLN A 1053 16.94 32.15 -28.14
CA GLN A 1053 16.24 32.96 -27.14
C GLN A 1053 14.76 32.58 -27.05
N MET A 1054 14.14 32.88 -25.92
CA MET A 1054 12.69 32.76 -25.70
C MET A 1054 12.17 34.07 -25.12
N PHE A 1055 11.02 34.52 -25.60
CA PHE A 1055 10.37 35.75 -25.15
C PHE A 1055 8.91 35.48 -24.79
N TYR A 1056 8.39 36.19 -23.80
CA TYR A 1056 6.95 36.20 -23.57
C TYR A 1056 6.25 36.87 -24.76
N ALA A 1057 5.13 36.29 -25.22
CA ALA A 1057 4.36 36.83 -26.34
C ALA A 1057 3.63 38.14 -25.95
N ALA A 1058 3.21 38.24 -24.69
CA ALA A 1058 2.72 39.48 -24.09
C ALA A 1058 3.86 40.12 -23.29
N GLY A 1059 4.16 41.38 -23.57
CA GLY A 1059 5.19 42.16 -22.89
C GLY A 1059 4.63 42.96 -21.71
N ASP A 1060 5.51 43.36 -20.79
CA ASP A 1060 5.17 44.35 -19.75
C ASP A 1060 5.27 45.78 -20.31
N LYS A 1061 4.12 46.33 -20.71
CA LYS A 1061 4.01 47.69 -21.24
C LYS A 1061 4.43 48.77 -20.23
N LEU A 1062 4.37 48.49 -18.93
CA LEU A 1062 4.80 49.43 -17.89
C LEU A 1062 6.33 49.52 -17.82
N GLN A 1063 7.02 48.43 -18.18
CA GLN A 1063 8.49 48.38 -18.29
C GLN A 1063 9.00 48.66 -19.72
N GLY A 1064 8.12 49.10 -20.62
CA GLY A 1064 8.48 49.43 -22.01
C GLY A 1064 8.71 48.20 -22.89
N HIS A 1065 8.30 47.01 -22.46
CA HIS A 1065 8.44 45.81 -23.25
C HIS A 1065 7.35 45.67 -24.33
N ALA A 1066 7.75 45.22 -25.51
CA ALA A 1066 6.85 45.06 -26.65
C ALA A 1066 6.13 43.70 -26.66
N ASP A 1067 4.84 43.70 -27.00
CA ASP A 1067 4.09 42.49 -27.36
C ASP A 1067 4.60 41.93 -28.70
N PHE A 1068 4.40 40.63 -28.92
CA PHE A 1068 4.55 40.07 -30.27
C PHE A 1068 3.49 40.69 -31.20
N PRO A 1069 3.87 41.26 -32.36
CA PRO A 1069 2.92 41.94 -33.25
C PRO A 1069 1.85 40.98 -33.78
N GLN A 1070 0.57 41.36 -33.64
CA GLN A 1070 -0.57 40.54 -34.10
C GLN A 1070 -0.58 40.31 -35.62
N GLY A 1071 0.06 41.17 -36.41
CA GLY A 1071 0.21 41.01 -37.86
C GLY A 1071 1.51 40.33 -38.31
N ALA A 1072 2.36 39.88 -37.38
CA ALA A 1072 3.59 39.17 -37.71
C ALA A 1072 3.36 37.66 -37.68
N ASP A 1073 4.01 36.94 -38.60
CA ASP A 1073 3.85 35.50 -38.72
C ASP A 1073 4.74 34.72 -37.75
N VAL A 1074 4.24 33.58 -37.27
CA VAL A 1074 4.95 32.56 -36.49
C VAL A 1074 4.71 31.17 -37.06
N LEU A 1075 5.64 30.25 -36.82
CA LEU A 1075 5.45 28.82 -37.10
C LEU A 1075 4.94 28.12 -35.83
N ASP A 1076 3.81 27.43 -35.91
CA ASP A 1076 3.22 26.70 -34.78
C ASP A 1076 3.69 25.25 -34.65
N HIS A 1077 3.27 24.57 -33.58
CA HIS A 1077 3.59 23.17 -33.30
C HIS A 1077 3.12 22.15 -34.34
N ASN A 1078 2.20 22.54 -35.24
CA ASN A 1078 1.74 21.73 -36.37
C ASN A 1078 2.48 22.07 -37.67
N GLN A 1079 3.58 22.83 -37.59
CA GLN A 1079 4.36 23.28 -38.74
C GLN A 1079 3.56 24.19 -39.69
N LYS A 1080 2.55 24.89 -39.18
CA LYS A 1080 1.74 25.83 -39.95
C LYS A 1080 2.14 27.26 -39.62
N ILE A 1081 2.22 28.09 -40.65
CA ILE A 1081 2.40 29.53 -40.48
C ILE A 1081 1.07 30.10 -40.00
N GLN A 1082 1.13 30.82 -38.89
CA GLN A 1082 0.01 31.49 -38.25
C GLN A 1082 0.33 32.97 -38.14
N THR A 1083 -0.67 33.82 -38.33
CA THR A 1083 -0.52 35.26 -38.16
C THR A 1083 -0.83 35.63 -36.72
N GLY A 1084 0.13 36.23 -36.02
CA GLY A 1084 0.06 36.55 -34.60
C GLY A 1084 0.26 35.35 -33.67
N VAL A 1085 0.32 35.62 -32.38
CA VAL A 1085 0.37 34.58 -31.33
C VAL A 1085 -0.97 34.53 -30.62
N ASP A 1086 -1.61 33.37 -30.67
CA ASP A 1086 -2.84 33.00 -29.98
C ASP A 1086 -2.55 31.84 -29.01
N ALA A 1087 -2.56 32.17 -27.72
CA ALA A 1087 -2.31 31.22 -26.65
C ALA A 1087 -3.33 30.05 -26.61
N ALA A 1088 -4.50 30.18 -27.26
CA ALA A 1088 -5.52 29.13 -27.30
C ALA A 1088 -5.45 28.24 -28.54
N ALA A 1089 -4.74 28.64 -29.60
CA ALA A 1089 -4.83 28.00 -30.91
C ALA A 1089 -3.49 27.60 -31.55
N ASN A 1090 -2.42 28.40 -31.38
CA ASN A 1090 -1.15 28.18 -32.09
C ASN A 1090 0.06 27.96 -31.17
N PHE A 1091 0.02 26.85 -30.41
CA PHE A 1091 1.06 26.49 -29.44
C PHE A 1091 2.45 26.33 -30.07
N TYR A 1092 3.50 26.46 -29.23
CA TYR A 1092 4.91 26.49 -29.62
C TYR A 1092 5.21 27.46 -30.79
N PRO A 1093 4.82 28.75 -30.70
CA PRO A 1093 5.11 29.69 -31.78
C PRO A 1093 6.62 29.94 -31.85
N ALA A 1094 7.18 29.87 -33.06
CA ALA A 1094 8.58 30.19 -33.31
C ALA A 1094 8.81 31.02 -34.56
N CYS A 1095 9.93 31.73 -34.56
CA CYS A 1095 10.44 32.49 -35.68
C CYS A 1095 11.97 32.42 -35.69
N VAL A 1096 12.58 32.80 -36.80
CA VAL A 1096 14.04 32.84 -36.95
C VAL A 1096 14.56 34.27 -36.93
N LYS A 1097 15.64 34.52 -36.20
CA LYS A 1097 16.31 35.82 -36.15
C LYS A 1097 16.87 36.17 -37.54
N ARG A 1098 16.72 37.43 -37.96
CA ARG A 1098 17.29 37.92 -39.23
C ARG A 1098 18.83 37.87 -39.18
N SER A 1099 19.44 37.36 -40.25
CA SER A 1099 20.89 37.26 -40.41
C SER A 1099 21.55 38.64 -40.37
N GLN A 1100 22.70 38.74 -39.71
CA GLN A 1100 23.44 40.00 -39.58
C GLN A 1100 24.55 40.15 -40.63
N THR A 1101 24.91 39.06 -41.32
CA THR A 1101 25.89 39.04 -42.41
C THR A 1101 25.35 38.34 -43.67
N PRO A 1102 25.91 38.62 -44.86
CA PRO A 1102 25.55 37.90 -46.10
C PRO A 1102 25.80 36.40 -46.03
N GLU A 1103 26.83 35.96 -45.30
CA GLU A 1103 27.15 34.54 -45.09
C GLU A 1103 26.07 33.85 -44.26
N GLU A 1104 25.64 34.46 -43.16
CA GLU A 1104 24.53 33.98 -42.33
C GLU A 1104 23.20 33.97 -43.10
N ALA A 1105 22.98 34.93 -43.99
CA ALA A 1105 21.78 34.98 -44.83
C ALA A 1105 21.75 33.81 -45.82
N ALA A 1106 22.89 33.52 -46.47
CA ALA A 1106 23.02 32.38 -47.36
C ALA A 1106 22.87 31.04 -46.61
N LEU A 1107 23.45 30.92 -45.41
CA LEU A 1107 23.30 29.74 -44.55
C LEU A 1107 21.85 29.54 -44.13
N LEU A 1108 21.16 30.60 -43.72
CA LEU A 1108 19.76 30.54 -43.29
C LEU A 1108 18.83 30.08 -44.42
N GLU A 1109 18.95 30.65 -45.62
CA GLU A 1109 18.09 30.29 -46.76
C GLU A 1109 18.29 28.83 -47.24
N LEU A 1110 19.50 28.28 -47.07
CA LEU A 1110 19.78 26.87 -47.35
C LEU A 1110 19.34 25.93 -46.23
N HIS A 1111 19.10 26.46 -45.01
CA HIS A 1111 18.81 25.65 -43.84
C HIS A 1111 17.33 25.17 -43.83
N PRO A 1112 17.04 23.93 -43.38
CA PRO A 1112 15.69 23.36 -43.39
C PRO A 1112 14.62 24.15 -42.61
N LEU A 1113 15.01 24.93 -41.60
CA LEU A 1113 14.11 25.87 -40.92
C LEU A 1113 13.47 26.86 -41.90
N ARG A 1114 14.23 27.35 -42.89
CA ARG A 1114 13.76 28.32 -43.89
C ARG A 1114 13.29 27.64 -45.16
N ARG A 1115 14.08 26.68 -45.67
CA ARG A 1115 13.82 25.96 -46.92
C ARG A 1115 12.54 25.12 -46.88
N ASP A 1116 12.35 24.36 -45.81
CA ASP A 1116 11.31 23.33 -45.74
C ASP A 1116 10.16 23.76 -44.82
N LEU A 1117 10.46 24.19 -43.59
CA LEU A 1117 9.45 24.65 -42.63
C LEU A 1117 8.94 26.07 -42.92
N ARG A 1118 9.62 26.81 -43.81
CA ARG A 1118 9.29 28.21 -44.15
C ARG A 1118 9.13 29.10 -42.90
N MET A 1119 9.93 28.86 -41.87
CA MET A 1119 9.85 29.57 -40.60
C MET A 1119 10.00 31.09 -40.83
N PRO A 1120 9.06 31.91 -40.35
CA PRO A 1120 9.05 33.35 -40.59
C PRO A 1120 10.14 34.06 -39.80
N SER A 1121 10.53 35.25 -40.25
CA SER A 1121 11.51 36.07 -39.54
C SER A 1121 10.88 36.74 -38.33
N CYS A 1122 11.58 36.75 -37.19
CA CYS A 1122 11.12 37.48 -36.01
C CYS A 1122 11.12 39.00 -36.27
N PRO A 1123 10.13 39.76 -35.75
CA PRO A 1123 10.13 41.22 -35.86
C PRO A 1123 11.27 41.87 -35.07
N ASP A 1124 12.02 42.77 -35.71
CA ASP A 1124 13.21 43.40 -35.10
C ASP A 1124 12.87 44.21 -33.83
N ALA A 1125 11.72 44.91 -33.83
CA ALA A 1125 11.25 45.64 -32.65
C ALA A 1125 10.94 44.73 -31.45
N PHE A 1126 10.44 43.51 -31.71
CA PHE A 1126 10.18 42.52 -30.69
C PHE A 1126 11.48 41.92 -30.15
N LEU A 1127 12.46 41.62 -31.02
CA LEU A 1127 13.77 41.14 -30.58
C LEU A 1127 14.53 42.18 -29.73
N ALA A 1128 14.37 43.48 -30.03
CA ALA A 1128 15.02 44.55 -29.30
C ALA A 1128 14.38 44.83 -27.93
N ASN A 1129 13.04 44.83 -27.86
CA ASN A 1129 12.30 45.32 -26.69
C ASN A 1129 11.38 44.28 -26.03
N GLY A 1130 11.32 43.04 -26.51
CA GLY A 1130 10.46 42.00 -25.93
C GLY A 1130 10.88 41.62 -24.50
N THR A 1131 9.93 41.14 -23.69
CA THR A 1131 10.25 40.61 -22.36
C THR A 1131 10.93 39.24 -22.50
N MET A 1132 12.23 39.21 -22.23
CA MET A 1132 13.03 37.99 -22.37
C MET A 1132 12.68 36.97 -21.28
N MET A 1133 12.32 35.76 -21.70
CA MET A 1133 12.09 34.63 -20.81
C MET A 1133 13.41 33.92 -20.49
N TRP A 1134 14.20 33.62 -21.52
CA TRP A 1134 15.43 32.82 -21.42
C TRP A 1134 16.35 33.07 -22.63
N GLN A 1135 17.66 32.85 -22.46
CA GLN A 1135 18.64 32.89 -23.54
C GLN A 1135 19.71 31.81 -23.38
N ARG A 1136 20.30 31.40 -24.50
CA ARG A 1136 21.28 30.30 -24.53
C ARG A 1136 22.62 30.65 -23.92
N ARG A 1137 23.17 31.82 -24.25
CA ARG A 1137 24.50 32.21 -23.77
C ARG A 1137 24.36 32.84 -22.39
N ASN A 1138 25.00 32.22 -21.39
CA ASN A 1138 25.04 32.70 -20.00
C ASN A 1138 23.65 33.08 -19.46
N PRO A 1139 22.68 32.14 -19.39
CA PRO A 1139 21.40 32.42 -18.76
C PRO A 1139 21.60 32.82 -17.30
N THR A 1140 20.83 33.80 -16.85
CA THR A 1140 20.77 34.18 -15.43
C THR A 1140 19.90 33.21 -14.64
N ASP A 1141 20.08 33.13 -13.32
CA ASP A 1141 19.24 32.28 -12.45
C ASP A 1141 17.74 32.62 -12.60
N SER A 1142 17.41 33.91 -12.69
CA SER A 1142 16.02 34.38 -12.93
C SER A 1142 15.43 33.83 -14.22
N GLN A 1143 16.24 33.71 -15.29
CA GLN A 1143 15.80 33.14 -16.56
C GLN A 1143 15.60 31.63 -16.49
N LEU A 1144 16.42 30.90 -15.71
CA LEU A 1144 16.20 29.48 -15.45
C LEU A 1144 14.92 29.27 -14.61
N ASP A 1145 14.74 30.11 -13.60
CA ASP A 1145 13.56 30.14 -12.73
C ASP A 1145 12.27 30.44 -13.52
N ASN A 1146 12.32 31.30 -14.54
CA ASN A 1146 11.19 31.56 -15.44
C ASN A 1146 10.73 30.28 -16.17
N VAL A 1147 11.69 29.49 -16.67
CA VAL A 1147 11.39 28.21 -17.36
C VAL A 1147 10.79 27.21 -16.37
N ARG A 1148 11.41 27.06 -15.20
CA ARG A 1148 10.92 26.16 -14.14
C ARG A 1148 9.51 26.53 -13.66
N ARG A 1149 9.22 27.83 -13.49
CA ARG A 1149 7.88 28.31 -13.14
C ARG A 1149 6.85 28.03 -14.22
N TRP A 1150 7.20 28.22 -15.50
CA TRP A 1150 6.29 27.87 -16.61
C TRP A 1150 5.93 26.38 -16.60
N ILE A 1151 6.92 25.51 -16.38
CA ILE A 1151 6.71 24.05 -16.27
C ILE A 1151 5.79 23.72 -15.09
N LEU A 1152 6.02 24.35 -13.93
CA LEU A 1152 5.17 24.17 -12.75
C LEU A 1152 3.72 24.61 -12.99
N ARG A 1153 3.49 25.70 -13.73
CA ARG A 1153 2.12 26.15 -14.07
C ARG A 1153 1.35 25.13 -14.90
N GLY A 1154 2.02 24.48 -15.87
CA GLY A 1154 1.42 23.38 -16.62
C GLY A 1154 1.06 22.18 -15.72
N ALA A 1155 1.95 21.80 -14.80
CA ALA A 1155 1.68 20.75 -13.83
C ALA A 1155 0.54 21.11 -12.84
N ILE A 1156 0.49 22.37 -12.38
CA ILE A 1156 -0.60 22.88 -11.53
C ILE A 1156 -1.93 22.82 -12.29
N SER A 1157 -1.94 23.19 -13.57
CA SER A 1157 -3.13 23.12 -14.43
C SER A 1157 -3.65 21.69 -14.55
N ALA A 1158 -2.77 20.68 -14.58
CA ALA A 1158 -3.16 19.28 -14.52
C ALA A 1158 -3.89 18.91 -13.22
N GLY A 1159 -3.38 19.36 -12.07
CA GLY A 1159 -4.04 19.18 -10.78
C GLY A 1159 -5.39 19.89 -10.69
N MET A 1160 -5.48 21.12 -11.20
CA MET A 1160 -6.71 21.90 -11.29
C MET A 1160 -7.74 21.29 -12.25
N ALA A 1161 -7.29 20.60 -13.30
CA ALA A 1161 -8.18 19.89 -14.22
C ALA A 1161 -8.85 18.68 -13.54
N VAL A 1162 -8.08 17.91 -12.76
CA VAL A 1162 -8.65 16.84 -11.92
C VAL A 1162 -9.61 17.41 -10.88
N PHE A 1163 -9.25 18.54 -10.24
CA PHE A 1163 -10.14 19.22 -9.31
C PHE A 1163 -11.48 19.60 -9.98
N SER A 1164 -11.42 20.23 -11.16
CA SER A 1164 -12.60 20.66 -11.94
C SER A 1164 -13.50 19.50 -12.33
N TYR A 1165 -12.92 18.32 -12.54
CA TYR A 1165 -13.69 17.11 -12.81
C TYR A 1165 -14.52 16.69 -11.59
N PHE A 1166 -13.92 16.68 -10.39
CA PHE A 1166 -14.59 16.27 -9.15
C PHE A 1166 -15.55 17.28 -8.54
N ASP A 1167 -15.46 18.54 -8.96
CA ASP A 1167 -16.38 19.60 -8.53
C ASP A 1167 -17.86 19.28 -8.83
N ASP A 1168 -18.13 18.42 -9.82
CA ASP A 1168 -19.44 17.82 -10.06
C ASP A 1168 -19.46 16.34 -9.67
N PRO A 1169 -20.12 15.94 -8.56
CA PRO A 1169 -20.15 14.56 -8.10
C PRO A 1169 -20.89 13.62 -9.06
N ASN A 1170 -21.73 14.14 -9.97
CA ASN A 1170 -22.47 13.32 -10.95
C ASN A 1170 -21.56 12.71 -12.02
N ARG A 1171 -20.29 13.13 -12.07
CA ARG A 1171 -19.29 12.59 -12.99
C ARG A 1171 -18.63 11.31 -12.49
N MET A 1172 -19.01 10.80 -11.32
CA MET A 1172 -18.58 9.50 -10.82
C MET A 1172 -19.72 8.46 -10.86
N PRO A 1173 -19.44 7.18 -11.10
CA PRO A 1173 -18.11 6.59 -11.35
C PRO A 1173 -17.56 6.91 -12.75
N LEU A 1174 -16.24 6.73 -12.93
CA LEU A 1174 -15.57 6.84 -14.22
C LEU A 1174 -16.24 5.99 -15.31
N LYS A 1175 -16.22 6.47 -16.56
CA LYS A 1175 -16.63 5.70 -17.76
C LYS A 1175 -15.76 4.43 -17.93
N PRO A 1176 -16.27 3.35 -18.55
CA PRO A 1176 -15.44 2.22 -18.98
C PRO A 1176 -14.23 2.66 -19.83
N GLN A 1177 -13.10 1.94 -19.72
CA GLN A 1177 -11.90 2.17 -20.54
C GLN A 1177 -12.14 1.87 -22.03
N TYR A 1178 -11.29 2.41 -22.91
CA TYR A 1178 -11.28 2.16 -24.37
C TYR A 1178 -11.25 0.67 -24.79
N ASN A 1179 -10.83 -0.24 -23.89
CA ASN A 1179 -10.77 -1.67 -24.12
C ASN A 1179 -11.81 -2.46 -23.29
N GLN A 1180 -12.77 -1.78 -22.67
CA GLN A 1180 -13.81 -2.35 -21.81
C GLN A 1180 -15.22 -2.11 -22.37
N CYS A 1181 -15.39 -2.24 -23.67
CA CYS A 1181 -16.64 -1.99 -24.36
C CYS A 1181 -17.79 -2.90 -23.87
N GLU A 1182 -17.46 -4.07 -23.32
CA GLU A 1182 -18.42 -4.99 -22.69
C GLU A 1182 -19.13 -4.37 -21.48
N LEU A 1183 -18.51 -3.40 -20.79
CA LEU A 1183 -19.05 -2.71 -19.62
C LEU A 1183 -19.97 -1.52 -19.98
N LEU A 1184 -20.06 -1.17 -21.27
CA LEU A 1184 -20.99 -0.13 -21.74
C LEU A 1184 -22.43 -0.60 -21.54
N LYS A 1185 -23.27 0.27 -20.96
CA LYS A 1185 -24.68 0.02 -20.67
C LYS A 1185 -25.60 0.42 -21.81
#